data_AF-F6HH88-F1
#
_entry.id   AF-F6HH88-F1
#
_cell.length_a   1.000
_cell.length_b   1.000
_cell.length_c   1.000
_cell.angle_alpha   90.00
_cell.angle_beta   90.00
_cell.angle_gamma   90.00
#
_symmetry.space_group_name_H-M   'P 1'
#
loop_
_entity.id
_entity.type
_entity.pdbx_description
1 polymer ?
#
loop_
_entity_poly.entity_id
_entity_poly.type
_entity_poly.pdbx_seq_one_letter_code
_entity_poly.pdbx_strand_id
1 'polypeptide(L)'
;MVQMEPKWLVLLVVILGLSWFGETQQGLIPGFYSSSCPKAEAIVSSTVVTHFKKDPTIAAGVLKLHFKDCFFQGCDGLVSEIDALTDTEIRGFGVIDDAKTQLETLCPGVVSCADILALAARDAVGLSGGPSWPVPTGRRDGRLSFGVSPENLTLPVPTDSIPVLREKFAAKGLNNHDLVTLIGAHTIGLTDCSSFEYRLYNFTAKGNADPTINQAFLAQLRALCPDVGGDVSKKGVPLDKDSQFKFDVSFFKNVRDGNGVLESDQRLFGDSETQRIVKNYAGNGKGLLGLRFYFEFPKAMIKMSSIGRREPTESFASLFYLLMVQMEPKWLVLLAVILSLFAETQQGLTSGFYSSSCPKAEATVRSTVETHFKQDPTIAAGVLRLHFQDCFVQGCDASILITEASGETDALPNAGLRGFDVIDDAKTQLEALCPGVVSCADILALAARDAVGLSGGPSWSVPTGRRDETNVSSSPDASNFPAPNDSIPVLRQKFADKGLNTNDLVTLVGAHTIGQTNCSVFQYRLYNFTTRGNADPTINPAFLAQLQALCPEGGNGSTRVALDTNSQTKFDVNFFKNVRDGNGVLESDQRLFGDSETRKIVRNYAGNGRGILGLRFYIEFPKAMIKMSSIGVKTGTQGEIRKTCSKSN
;
A
#
# COMPACT_ATOMS: atom_id res chain seq x y z
N MET A 1 26.78 43.66 21.74
CA MET A 1 25.71 44.07 20.81
C MET A 1 26.34 44.28 19.44
N VAL A 2 26.12 43.34 18.52
CA VAL A 2 26.40 43.56 17.09
C VAL A 2 25.04 43.50 16.40
N GLN A 3 24.59 44.65 15.89
CA GLN A 3 23.36 44.77 15.12
C GLN A 3 23.61 44.13 13.74
N MET A 4 22.99 42.98 13.47
CA MET A 4 22.93 42.45 12.11
C MET A 4 21.78 43.13 11.37
N GLU A 5 22.08 43.69 10.19
CA GLU A 5 21.07 44.30 9.32
C GLU A 5 20.09 43.23 8.76
N PRO A 6 18.79 43.57 8.60
CA PRO A 6 17.73 42.63 8.17
C PRO A 6 17.95 41.98 6.79
N LYS A 7 18.85 42.53 5.96
CA LYS A 7 19.20 41.95 4.65
C LYS A 7 20.02 40.66 4.76
N TRP A 8 20.79 40.49 5.83
CA TRP A 8 21.58 39.27 6.07
C TRP A 8 20.75 38.12 6.61
N LEU A 9 19.62 38.41 7.29
CA LEU A 9 18.68 37.39 7.74
C LEU A 9 17.97 36.72 6.55
N VAL A 10 17.62 37.50 5.53
CA VAL A 10 16.99 36.98 4.30
C VAL A 10 17.98 36.12 3.51
N LEU A 11 19.25 36.52 3.44
CA LEU A 11 20.29 35.72 2.75
C LEU A 11 20.63 34.43 3.52
N LEU A 12 20.63 34.44 4.85
CA LEU A 12 20.86 33.25 5.66
C LEU A 12 19.69 32.26 5.55
N VAL A 13 18.44 32.75 5.47
CA VAL A 13 17.25 31.92 5.23
C VAL A 13 17.21 31.36 3.81
N VAL A 14 17.69 32.11 2.81
CA VAL A 14 17.81 31.62 1.41
C VAL A 14 18.95 30.61 1.27
N ILE A 15 20.09 30.81 1.94
CA ILE A 15 21.24 29.88 1.87
C ILE A 15 20.98 28.61 2.69
N LEU A 16 20.37 28.71 3.87
CA LEU A 16 19.94 27.52 4.65
C LEU A 16 18.72 26.82 4.04
N GLY A 17 17.92 27.52 3.22
CA GLY A 17 16.82 26.96 2.45
C GLY A 17 17.24 26.22 1.18
N LEU A 18 18.45 26.44 0.67
CA LEU A 18 18.96 25.82 -0.56
C LEU A 18 19.90 24.62 -0.34
N SER A 19 20.24 24.30 0.92
CA SER A 19 21.02 23.09 1.27
C SER A 19 20.17 21.91 1.78
N TRP A 20 18.85 21.94 1.50
CA TRP A 20 17.85 20.96 1.99
C TRP A 20 17.40 19.96 0.92
N PHE A 21 18.27 19.60 -0.02
CA PHE A 21 18.00 18.52 -0.98
C PHE A 21 19.03 17.40 -0.79
N GLY A 22 18.84 16.62 0.27
CA GLY A 22 19.47 15.32 0.48
C GLY A 22 18.37 14.28 0.59
N GLU A 23 18.31 13.39 -0.40
CA GLU A 23 17.34 12.30 -0.59
C GLU A 23 16.95 11.57 0.70
N THR A 24 15.63 11.49 0.97
CA THR A 24 14.92 10.34 1.55
C THR A 24 13.42 10.48 1.39
N GLN A 25 12.71 9.37 1.22
CA GLN A 25 11.42 9.23 0.51
C GLN A 25 10.40 10.35 0.77
N GLN A 26 10.26 11.20 -0.26
CA GLN A 26 9.41 12.37 -0.27
C GLN A 26 7.94 11.96 -0.41
N GLY A 27 7.07 12.56 0.41
CA GLY A 27 5.66 12.68 0.03
C GLY A 27 5.58 13.27 -1.37
N LEU A 28 4.52 12.95 -2.12
CA LEU A 28 4.39 13.46 -3.47
C LEU A 28 4.41 14.99 -3.44
N ILE A 29 5.31 15.60 -4.21
CA ILE A 29 5.48 17.05 -4.26
C ILE A 29 5.23 17.55 -5.68
N PRO A 30 4.54 18.69 -5.86
CA PRO A 30 4.51 19.37 -7.14
C PRO A 30 5.93 19.71 -7.59
N GLY A 31 6.24 19.49 -8.88
CA GLY A 31 7.55 19.82 -9.43
C GLY A 31 8.71 18.93 -8.94
N PHE A 32 8.45 17.69 -8.51
CA PHE A 32 9.47 16.72 -8.08
C PHE A 32 10.62 16.58 -9.11
N TYR A 33 10.29 16.57 -10.40
CA TYR A 33 11.27 16.43 -11.50
C TYR A 33 11.89 17.75 -11.94
N SER A 34 11.57 18.88 -11.31
CA SER A 34 12.01 20.21 -11.78
C SER A 34 13.53 20.38 -11.87
N SER A 35 14.29 19.64 -11.03
CA SER A 35 15.76 19.63 -11.05
C SER A 35 16.34 18.45 -11.84
N SER A 36 15.75 17.25 -11.71
CA SER A 36 16.27 16.00 -12.26
C SER A 36 15.85 15.72 -13.71
N CYS A 37 14.66 16.18 -14.11
CA CYS A 37 14.17 16.14 -15.48
C CYS A 37 13.22 17.33 -15.77
N PRO A 38 13.75 18.56 -15.97
CA PRO A 38 12.94 19.78 -16.02
C PRO A 38 11.87 19.81 -17.13
N LYS A 39 12.03 19.00 -18.18
CA LYS A 39 11.08 18.90 -19.31
C LYS A 39 10.04 17.79 -19.14
N ALA A 40 10.02 17.09 -18.01
CA ALA A 40 9.15 15.93 -17.79
C ALA A 40 7.67 16.23 -18.05
N GLU A 41 7.10 17.20 -17.33
CA GLU A 41 5.69 17.56 -17.50
C GLU A 41 5.37 18.04 -18.91
N ALA A 42 6.25 18.86 -19.52
CA ALA A 42 6.03 19.38 -20.87
C ALA A 42 6.02 18.27 -21.94
N ILE A 43 6.88 17.24 -21.79
CA ILE A 43 6.90 16.09 -22.70
C ILE A 43 5.61 15.28 -22.55
N VAL A 44 5.18 14.99 -21.32
CA VAL A 44 3.92 14.28 -21.06
C VAL A 44 2.75 15.06 -21.67
N SER A 45 2.62 16.36 -21.38
CA SER A 45 1.56 17.19 -21.92
C SER A 45 1.56 17.21 -23.46
N SER A 46 2.73 17.36 -24.09
CA SER A 46 2.83 17.40 -25.55
C SER A 46 2.46 16.05 -26.21
N THR A 47 2.76 14.94 -25.53
CA THR A 47 2.41 13.59 -25.97
C THR A 47 0.90 13.38 -25.87
N VAL A 48 0.27 13.76 -24.75
CA VAL A 48 -1.19 13.71 -24.57
C VAL A 48 -1.90 14.52 -25.65
N VAL A 49 -1.45 15.76 -25.91
CA VAL A 49 -2.00 16.61 -26.98
C VAL A 49 -1.91 15.94 -28.35
N THR A 50 -0.79 15.29 -28.64
CA THR A 50 -0.55 14.62 -29.93
C THR A 50 -1.50 13.45 -30.14
N HIS A 51 -1.69 12.62 -29.12
CA HIS A 51 -2.64 11.50 -29.18
C HIS A 51 -4.09 11.97 -29.19
N PHE A 52 -4.45 12.95 -28.35
CA PHE A 52 -5.80 13.50 -28.28
C PHE A 52 -6.27 14.13 -29.61
N LYS A 53 -5.36 14.80 -30.34
CA LYS A 53 -5.66 15.35 -31.67
C LYS A 53 -6.00 14.29 -32.71
N LYS A 54 -5.46 13.07 -32.56
CA LYS A 54 -5.75 11.94 -33.45
C LYS A 54 -7.05 11.25 -33.04
N ASP A 55 -7.24 11.08 -31.75
CA ASP A 55 -8.40 10.40 -31.18
C ASP A 55 -8.79 11.02 -29.82
N PRO A 56 -9.91 11.76 -29.71
CA PRO A 56 -10.35 12.35 -28.44
C PRO A 56 -10.77 11.30 -27.41
N THR A 57 -11.02 10.04 -27.80
CA THR A 57 -11.34 8.95 -26.85
C THR A 57 -10.15 8.58 -25.95
N ILE A 58 -8.93 9.01 -26.32
CA ILE A 58 -7.73 8.87 -25.50
C ILE A 58 -7.91 9.50 -24.12
N ALA A 59 -8.63 10.61 -24.01
CA ALA A 59 -8.84 11.25 -22.71
C ALA A 59 -9.57 10.32 -21.72
N ALA A 60 -10.64 9.66 -22.20
CA ALA A 60 -11.38 8.66 -21.43
C ALA A 60 -10.51 7.45 -21.07
N GLY A 61 -9.69 7.00 -22.04
CA GLY A 61 -8.78 5.88 -21.87
C GLY A 61 -7.73 6.12 -20.78
N VAL A 62 -7.00 7.23 -20.86
CA VAL A 62 -5.98 7.62 -19.86
C VAL A 62 -6.60 7.82 -18.48
N LEU A 63 -7.79 8.42 -18.39
CA LEU A 63 -8.44 8.62 -17.09
C LEU A 63 -8.91 7.28 -16.48
N LYS A 64 -9.43 6.36 -17.31
CA LYS A 64 -9.78 4.99 -16.89
C LYS A 64 -8.56 4.21 -16.44
N LEU A 65 -7.43 4.35 -17.14
CA LEU A 65 -6.14 3.77 -16.77
C LEU A 65 -5.71 4.24 -15.38
N HIS A 66 -5.72 5.56 -15.16
CA HIS A 66 -5.34 6.16 -13.88
C HIS A 66 -6.26 5.75 -12.74
N PHE A 67 -7.58 5.73 -12.97
CA PHE A 67 -8.55 5.22 -12.00
C PHE A 67 -8.25 3.77 -11.62
N LYS A 68 -8.02 2.89 -12.62
CA LYS A 68 -7.71 1.49 -12.37
C LYS A 68 -6.40 1.32 -11.58
N ASP A 69 -5.33 2.02 -11.97
CA ASP A 69 -4.03 1.98 -11.29
C ASP A 69 -4.18 2.39 -9.82
N CYS A 70 -4.88 3.49 -9.56
CA CYS A 70 -5.11 3.99 -8.20
C CYS A 70 -6.07 3.15 -7.36
N PHE A 71 -7.23 2.81 -7.92
CA PHE A 71 -8.28 2.11 -7.19
C PHE A 71 -7.95 0.62 -6.99
N PHE A 72 -7.15 0.02 -7.87
CA PHE A 72 -6.73 -1.37 -7.71
C PHE A 72 -5.44 -1.48 -6.89
N GLN A 73 -4.40 -0.66 -7.19
CA GLN A 73 -3.04 -0.89 -6.69
C GLN A 73 -2.39 0.30 -5.96
N GLY A 74 -3.11 1.40 -5.70
CA GLY A 74 -2.55 2.52 -4.94
C GLY A 74 -1.57 3.39 -5.76
N CYS A 75 -1.81 3.49 -7.06
CA CYS A 75 -1.16 4.41 -7.99
C CYS A 75 0.35 4.17 -8.13
N ASP A 76 0.80 2.95 -8.39
CA ASP A 76 2.22 2.58 -8.50
C ASP A 76 2.69 2.28 -9.93
N GLY A 77 1.88 2.57 -10.94
CA GLY A 77 2.32 2.58 -12.35
C GLY A 77 2.46 1.21 -12.97
N LEU A 78 1.72 0.21 -12.49
CA LEU A 78 1.70 -1.14 -13.04
C LEU A 78 0.84 -1.22 -14.29
N VAL A 79 1.32 -0.56 -15.35
CA VAL A 79 0.66 -0.60 -16.67
C VAL A 79 0.79 -1.98 -17.35
N SER A 80 1.69 -2.85 -16.85
CA SER A 80 1.92 -4.20 -17.38
C SER A 80 0.86 -5.24 -16.98
N GLU A 81 -0.01 -4.95 -16.00
CA GLU A 81 -1.07 -5.90 -15.59
C GLU A 81 -2.38 -5.69 -16.35
N ILE A 82 -2.42 -4.70 -17.24
CA ILE A 82 -3.61 -4.46 -18.06
C ILE A 82 -3.69 -5.45 -19.24
N ASP A 83 -2.59 -6.17 -19.54
CA ASP A 83 -2.59 -7.37 -20.40
C ASP A 83 -3.33 -8.57 -19.78
N ALA A 84 -3.59 -8.58 -18.47
CA ALA A 84 -4.36 -9.64 -17.80
C ALA A 84 -5.89 -9.42 -17.88
N LEU A 85 -6.33 -8.26 -18.36
CA LEU A 85 -7.71 -8.01 -18.77
C LEU A 85 -7.72 -8.19 -20.29
N THR A 86 -8.48 -9.15 -20.78
CA THR A 86 -8.55 -9.66 -22.16
C THR A 86 -9.03 -8.65 -23.23
N ASP A 87 -8.68 -7.38 -23.13
CA ASP A 87 -9.06 -6.32 -24.08
C ASP A 87 -7.79 -5.80 -24.74
N THR A 88 -7.51 -6.32 -25.94
CA THR A 88 -6.30 -6.10 -26.75
C THR A 88 -6.13 -4.67 -27.28
N GLU A 89 -6.70 -3.66 -26.62
CA GLU A 89 -6.51 -2.24 -26.98
C GLU A 89 -6.91 -1.33 -25.81
N ILE A 90 -6.08 -1.25 -24.78
CA ILE A 90 -6.34 -0.29 -23.70
C ILE A 90 -6.03 1.11 -24.21
N ARG A 91 -7.08 1.78 -24.67
CA ARG A 91 -7.03 3.18 -25.14
C ARG A 91 -6.30 4.03 -24.10
N GLY A 92 -5.34 4.82 -24.57
CA GLY A 92 -4.51 5.68 -23.73
C GLY A 92 -3.16 5.10 -23.31
N PHE A 93 -2.92 3.79 -23.42
CA PHE A 93 -1.62 3.19 -23.05
C PHE A 93 -0.47 3.76 -23.90
N GLY A 94 -0.70 3.94 -25.21
CA GLY A 94 0.30 4.51 -26.12
C GLY A 94 0.76 5.92 -25.74
N VAL A 95 -0.07 6.69 -25.02
CA VAL A 95 0.36 8.00 -24.47
C VAL A 95 1.48 7.82 -23.46
N ILE A 96 1.35 6.81 -22.60
CA ILE A 96 2.28 6.53 -21.51
C ILE A 96 3.60 6.01 -22.10
N ASP A 97 3.52 5.07 -23.05
CA ASP A 97 4.67 4.45 -23.69
C ASP A 97 5.48 5.45 -24.54
N ASP A 98 4.81 6.29 -25.34
CA ASP A 98 5.47 7.32 -26.15
C ASP A 98 6.12 8.40 -25.28
N ALA A 99 5.45 8.81 -24.19
CA ALA A 99 6.00 9.78 -23.25
C ALA A 99 7.20 9.19 -22.51
N LYS A 100 7.09 7.93 -22.06
CA LYS A 100 8.18 7.21 -21.39
C LYS A 100 9.38 7.05 -22.31
N THR A 101 9.19 6.65 -23.56
CA THR A 101 10.26 6.51 -24.56
C THR A 101 11.02 7.82 -24.77
N GLN A 102 10.31 8.94 -24.90
CA GLN A 102 10.93 10.26 -25.03
C GLN A 102 11.70 10.66 -23.77
N LEU A 103 11.13 10.39 -22.59
CA LEU A 103 11.75 10.70 -21.30
C LEU A 103 12.98 9.85 -21.02
N GLU A 104 12.97 8.56 -21.38
CA GLU A 104 14.13 7.68 -21.25
C GLU A 104 15.30 8.10 -22.14
N THR A 105 15.03 8.80 -23.25
CA THR A 105 16.09 9.38 -24.09
C THR A 105 16.70 10.63 -23.43
N LEU A 106 15.89 11.42 -22.71
CA LEU A 106 16.31 12.71 -22.16
C LEU A 106 16.87 12.61 -20.72
N CYS A 107 16.24 11.81 -19.87
CA CYS A 107 16.54 11.64 -18.46
C CYS A 107 16.31 10.16 -18.05
N PRO A 108 17.21 9.25 -18.48
CA PRO A 108 17.05 7.81 -18.32
C PRO A 108 16.80 7.39 -16.87
N GLY A 109 15.78 6.57 -16.63
CA GLY A 109 15.43 6.01 -15.33
C GLY A 109 14.94 7.02 -14.28
N VAL A 110 14.69 8.29 -14.65
CA VAL A 110 14.32 9.34 -13.71
C VAL A 110 12.81 9.40 -13.46
N VAL A 111 11.99 9.45 -14.53
CA VAL A 111 10.55 9.70 -14.44
C VAL A 111 9.78 8.39 -14.46
N SER A 112 8.94 8.13 -13.45
CA SER A 112 8.14 6.90 -13.36
C SER A 112 6.95 6.89 -14.33
N CYS A 113 6.57 5.71 -14.81
CA CYS A 113 5.32 5.49 -15.54
C CYS A 113 4.09 5.88 -14.70
N ALA A 114 4.14 5.64 -13.38
CA ALA A 114 3.12 6.06 -12.43
C ALA A 114 2.86 7.58 -12.47
N ASP A 115 3.92 8.39 -12.50
CA ASP A 115 3.78 9.84 -12.60
C ASP A 115 3.40 10.31 -14.00
N ILE A 116 3.89 9.63 -15.05
CA ILE A 116 3.45 9.91 -16.43
C ILE A 116 1.94 9.70 -16.54
N LEU A 117 1.39 8.63 -15.97
CA LEU A 117 -0.05 8.34 -16.00
C LEU A 117 -0.86 9.41 -15.24
N ALA A 118 -0.42 9.81 -14.05
CA ALA A 118 -1.09 10.85 -13.27
C ALA A 118 -1.09 12.21 -13.97
N LEU A 119 0.05 12.60 -14.56
CA LEU A 119 0.18 13.83 -15.36
C LEU A 119 -0.67 13.77 -16.63
N ALA A 120 -0.66 12.63 -17.33
CA ALA A 120 -1.44 12.43 -18.53
C ALA A 120 -2.95 12.50 -18.25
N ALA A 121 -3.41 11.97 -17.11
CA ALA A 121 -4.81 12.04 -16.70
C ALA A 121 -5.28 13.49 -16.44
N ARG A 122 -4.45 14.32 -15.80
CA ARG A 122 -4.70 15.77 -15.65
C ARG A 122 -4.86 16.44 -17.01
N ASP A 123 -3.91 16.21 -17.90
CA ASP A 123 -3.87 16.88 -19.20
C ASP A 123 -5.00 16.41 -20.13
N ALA A 124 -5.37 15.11 -20.05
CA ALA A 124 -6.53 14.55 -20.73
C ALA A 124 -7.83 15.26 -20.32
N VAL A 125 -8.05 15.45 -19.01
CA VAL A 125 -9.23 16.17 -18.51
C VAL A 125 -9.22 17.63 -18.98
N GLY A 126 -8.06 18.30 -18.93
CA GLY A 126 -7.91 19.67 -19.43
C GLY A 126 -8.24 19.81 -20.92
N LEU A 127 -7.80 18.87 -21.76
CA LEU A 127 -8.08 18.87 -23.20
C LEU A 127 -9.55 18.62 -23.52
N SER A 128 -10.25 17.89 -22.67
CA SER A 128 -11.71 17.74 -22.74
C SER A 128 -12.49 18.95 -22.19
N GLY A 129 -11.83 20.04 -21.78
CA GLY A 129 -12.47 21.25 -21.25
C GLY A 129 -12.71 21.21 -19.73
N GLY A 130 -12.10 20.26 -19.03
CA GLY A 130 -12.20 20.11 -17.58
C GLY A 130 -11.18 20.95 -16.80
N PRO A 131 -11.22 20.89 -15.47
CA PRO A 131 -10.29 21.61 -14.62
C PRO A 131 -8.89 20.98 -14.70
N SER A 132 -7.85 21.80 -14.52
CA SER A 132 -6.49 21.34 -14.26
C SER A 132 -6.19 21.42 -12.76
N TRP A 133 -5.24 20.60 -12.30
CA TRP A 133 -4.85 20.56 -10.89
C TRP A 133 -3.35 20.28 -10.73
N PRO A 134 -2.73 20.70 -9.62
CA PRO A 134 -1.37 20.28 -9.30
C PRO A 134 -1.33 18.76 -9.20
N VAL A 135 -0.42 18.11 -9.94
CA VAL A 135 -0.19 16.67 -9.81
C VAL A 135 1.04 16.49 -8.92
N PRO A 136 0.87 16.03 -7.68
CA PRO A 136 1.98 15.65 -6.83
C PRO A 136 2.72 14.49 -7.53
N THR A 137 4.03 14.65 -7.74
CA THR A 137 4.90 13.67 -8.43
C THR A 137 5.97 13.14 -7.47
N GLY A 138 6.73 12.14 -7.90
CA GLY A 138 7.67 11.37 -7.08
C GLY A 138 7.22 9.93 -6.82
N ARG A 139 6.24 9.43 -7.57
CA ARG A 139 5.86 8.01 -7.54
C ARG A 139 7.03 7.18 -8.07
N ARG A 140 7.21 5.99 -7.52
CA ARG A 140 8.15 4.99 -8.07
C ARG A 140 7.35 3.90 -8.74
N ASP A 141 7.84 3.42 -9.88
CA ASP A 141 7.21 2.29 -10.58
C ASP A 141 7.32 1.03 -9.72
N GLY A 142 6.20 0.33 -9.57
CA GLY A 142 6.15 -0.98 -8.91
C GLY A 142 7.08 -1.97 -9.61
N ARG A 143 7.85 -2.75 -8.83
CA ARG A 143 8.86 -3.70 -9.36
C ARG A 143 8.26 -5.05 -9.78
N LEU A 144 7.01 -5.35 -9.41
CA LEU A 144 6.28 -6.61 -9.64
C LEU A 144 4.76 -6.35 -9.67
N SER A 145 4.05 -7.01 -10.59
CA SER A 145 2.59 -6.94 -10.74
C SER A 145 1.88 -7.70 -9.61
N PHE A 146 1.03 -7.00 -8.85
CA PHE A 146 0.30 -7.59 -7.73
C PHE A 146 -0.89 -8.44 -8.24
N GLY A 147 -0.65 -9.73 -8.48
CA GLY A 147 -1.72 -10.73 -8.63
C GLY A 147 -2.50 -10.94 -7.33
N VAL A 148 -3.41 -10.02 -6.99
CA VAL A 148 -4.27 -10.11 -5.80
C VAL A 148 -5.41 -11.11 -5.99
N SER A 149 -5.72 -11.85 -4.92
CA SER A 149 -6.88 -12.73 -4.78
C SER A 149 -8.20 -11.98 -5.02
N PRO A 150 -9.24 -12.61 -5.59
CA PRO A 150 -10.54 -11.98 -5.84
C PRO A 150 -11.31 -11.55 -4.58
N GLU A 151 -10.86 -11.92 -3.38
CA GLU A 151 -11.72 -11.91 -2.19
C GLU A 151 -11.74 -10.59 -1.40
N ASN A 152 -10.98 -9.54 -1.73
CA ASN A 152 -11.08 -8.32 -0.90
C ASN A 152 -10.73 -6.95 -1.50
N LEU A 153 -10.87 -6.73 -2.82
CA LEU A 153 -10.95 -5.37 -3.42
C LEU A 153 -11.21 -5.48 -4.92
N THR A 154 -12.47 -5.71 -5.30
CA THR A 154 -12.89 -5.71 -6.71
C THR A 154 -13.08 -4.28 -7.20
N LEU A 155 -12.63 -3.98 -8.43
CA LEU A 155 -12.96 -2.72 -9.10
C LEU A 155 -14.50 -2.52 -9.10
N PRO A 156 -14.99 -1.28 -9.07
CA PRO A 156 -16.39 -1.00 -9.33
C PRO A 156 -16.82 -1.61 -10.67
N VAL A 157 -17.94 -2.33 -10.68
CA VAL A 157 -18.53 -2.91 -11.89
C VAL A 157 -19.82 -2.19 -12.25
N PRO A 158 -20.24 -2.21 -13.54
CA PRO A 158 -21.42 -1.46 -14.00
C PRO A 158 -22.73 -1.73 -13.25
N THR A 159 -22.86 -2.88 -12.60
CA THR A 159 -24.06 -3.38 -11.90
C THR A 159 -24.06 -3.11 -10.38
N ASP A 160 -22.98 -2.57 -9.82
CA ASP A 160 -22.85 -2.38 -8.37
C ASP A 160 -23.98 -1.51 -7.80
N SER A 161 -24.40 -1.82 -6.57
CA SER A 161 -25.36 -1.00 -5.81
C SER A 161 -24.65 0.13 -5.09
N ILE A 162 -25.38 1.19 -4.70
CA ILE A 162 -24.76 2.28 -3.93
C ILE A 162 -24.10 1.76 -2.64
N PRO A 163 -24.71 0.88 -1.82
CA PRO A 163 -24.03 0.32 -0.65
C PRO A 163 -22.70 -0.35 -0.99
N VAL A 164 -22.65 -1.13 -2.09
CA VAL A 164 -21.42 -1.79 -2.55
C VAL A 164 -20.38 -0.78 -3.03
N LEU A 165 -20.78 0.23 -3.80
CA LEU A 165 -19.88 1.30 -4.23
C LEU A 165 -19.33 2.07 -3.02
N ARG A 166 -20.17 2.37 -2.02
CA ARG A 166 -19.73 3.04 -0.78
C ARG A 166 -18.70 2.22 -0.04
N GLU A 167 -18.92 0.92 0.10
CA GLU A 167 -17.96 0.01 0.73
C GLU A 167 -16.62 0.01 -0.02
N LYS A 168 -16.66 -0.15 -1.35
CA LYS A 168 -15.46 -0.14 -2.20
C LYS A 168 -14.68 1.19 -2.11
N PHE A 169 -15.37 2.33 -2.14
CA PHE A 169 -14.74 3.64 -2.05
C PHE A 169 -14.25 3.94 -0.62
N ALA A 170 -15.01 3.58 0.41
CA ALA A 170 -14.61 3.75 1.80
C ALA A 170 -13.37 2.91 2.15
N ALA A 171 -13.25 1.70 1.59
CA ALA A 171 -12.04 0.88 1.69
C ALA A 171 -10.79 1.56 1.10
N LYS A 172 -10.97 2.61 0.28
CA LYS A 172 -9.90 3.46 -0.26
C LYS A 172 -9.79 4.83 0.41
N GLY A 173 -10.48 5.06 1.53
CA GLY A 173 -10.51 6.36 2.21
C GLY A 173 -11.31 7.43 1.45
N LEU A 174 -12.10 7.06 0.45
CA LEU A 174 -12.95 7.94 -0.34
C LEU A 174 -14.36 7.95 0.25
N ASN A 175 -14.92 9.13 0.46
CA ASN A 175 -16.27 9.28 1.01
C ASN A 175 -17.34 9.32 -0.11
N ASN A 176 -18.61 9.45 0.28
CA ASN A 176 -19.74 9.50 -0.67
C ASN A 176 -19.66 10.67 -1.66
N HIS A 177 -19.04 11.78 -1.26
CA HIS A 177 -18.81 12.92 -2.14
C HIS A 177 -17.72 12.62 -3.17
N ASP A 178 -16.62 12.00 -2.76
CA ASP A 178 -15.55 11.53 -3.65
C ASP A 178 -16.11 10.51 -4.67
N LEU A 179 -16.96 9.58 -4.21
CA LEU A 179 -17.64 8.59 -5.05
C LEU A 179 -18.45 9.23 -6.18
N VAL A 180 -19.36 10.16 -5.87
CA VAL A 180 -20.20 10.82 -6.88
C VAL A 180 -19.33 11.69 -7.79
N THR A 181 -18.31 12.35 -7.24
CA THR A 181 -17.40 13.23 -7.98
C THR A 181 -16.56 12.45 -8.99
N LEU A 182 -15.96 11.33 -8.58
CA LEU A 182 -15.10 10.51 -9.45
C LEU A 182 -15.92 9.79 -10.53
N ILE A 183 -17.13 9.32 -10.22
CA ILE A 183 -18.04 8.79 -11.26
C ILE A 183 -18.40 9.87 -12.29
N GLY A 184 -18.38 11.15 -11.91
CA GLY A 184 -18.52 12.28 -12.83
C GLY A 184 -17.54 12.26 -14.01
N ALA A 185 -16.40 11.57 -13.91
CA ALA A 185 -15.49 11.33 -15.04
C ALA A 185 -16.16 10.65 -16.25
N HIS A 186 -17.28 9.94 -16.03
CA HIS A 186 -18.09 9.35 -17.10
C HIS A 186 -18.65 10.39 -18.09
N THR A 187 -18.60 11.69 -17.79
CA THR A 187 -18.91 12.76 -18.76
C THR A 187 -18.08 12.68 -20.06
N ILE A 188 -16.84 12.18 -19.98
CA ILE A 188 -16.00 11.91 -21.17
C ILE A 188 -15.92 10.43 -21.51
N GLY A 189 -16.58 9.57 -20.72
CA GLY A 189 -16.41 8.13 -20.73
C GLY A 189 -17.13 7.41 -21.87
N LEU A 190 -16.62 6.23 -22.18
CA LEU A 190 -17.19 5.29 -23.15
C LEU A 190 -17.38 3.93 -22.52
N THR A 191 -18.40 3.21 -22.97
CA THR A 191 -18.68 1.83 -22.57
C THR A 191 -19.08 0.98 -23.77
N ASP A 192 -19.05 -0.33 -23.60
CA ASP A 192 -19.52 -1.27 -24.60
C ASP A 192 -20.96 -1.68 -24.29
N CYS A 193 -21.75 -2.03 -25.31
CA CYS A 193 -23.14 -2.47 -25.14
C CYS A 193 -23.28 -3.62 -24.13
N SER A 194 -22.33 -4.56 -24.14
CA SER A 194 -22.27 -5.70 -23.19
C SER A 194 -22.28 -5.29 -21.72
N SER A 195 -21.89 -4.05 -21.39
CA SER A 195 -21.87 -3.56 -20.01
C SER A 195 -23.25 -3.14 -19.48
N PHE A 196 -24.24 -2.93 -20.35
CA PHE A 196 -25.56 -2.41 -19.96
C PHE A 196 -26.76 -2.96 -20.74
N GLU A 197 -26.54 -3.81 -21.75
CA GLU A 197 -27.62 -4.39 -22.58
C GLU A 197 -28.70 -5.12 -21.77
N TYR A 198 -28.31 -5.75 -20.65
CA TYR A 198 -29.25 -6.43 -19.75
C TYR A 198 -30.29 -5.45 -19.21
N ARG A 199 -29.95 -4.17 -19.05
CA ARG A 199 -30.90 -3.12 -18.63
C ARG A 199 -31.91 -2.81 -19.74
N LEU A 200 -31.56 -3.02 -21.01
CA LEU A 200 -32.44 -2.70 -22.13
C LEU A 200 -33.46 -3.81 -22.38
N TYR A 201 -33.08 -5.06 -22.16
CA TYR A 201 -33.86 -6.21 -22.62
C TYR A 201 -34.21 -7.23 -21.52
N ASN A 202 -33.43 -7.33 -20.44
CA ASN A 202 -33.61 -8.43 -19.49
C ASN A 202 -33.27 -8.07 -18.02
N PHE A 203 -33.72 -6.91 -17.54
CA PHE A 203 -33.30 -6.37 -16.25
C PHE A 203 -33.67 -7.25 -15.06
N THR A 204 -34.88 -7.84 -15.08
CA THR A 204 -35.37 -8.72 -14.00
C THR A 204 -35.42 -10.20 -14.40
N ALA A 205 -34.63 -10.62 -15.40
CA ALA A 205 -34.73 -11.97 -15.99
C ALA A 205 -36.13 -12.34 -16.53
N LYS A 206 -36.95 -11.33 -16.85
CA LYS A 206 -38.35 -11.47 -17.35
C LYS A 206 -38.56 -10.80 -18.72
N GLY A 207 -37.49 -10.45 -19.44
CA GLY A 207 -37.61 -9.77 -20.73
C GLY A 207 -38.05 -8.30 -20.65
N ASN A 208 -37.94 -7.66 -19.48
CA ASN A 208 -38.33 -6.27 -19.27
C ASN A 208 -37.10 -5.35 -19.24
N ALA A 209 -37.26 -4.11 -19.71
CA ALA A 209 -36.28 -3.05 -19.52
C ALA A 209 -36.24 -2.58 -18.06
N ASP A 210 -35.10 -2.01 -17.66
CA ASP A 210 -34.93 -1.35 -16.37
C ASP A 210 -35.92 -0.17 -16.27
N PRO A 211 -36.84 -0.20 -15.28
CA PRO A 211 -37.90 0.81 -15.16
C PRO A 211 -37.37 2.20 -14.77
N THR A 212 -36.10 2.30 -14.37
CA THR A 212 -35.46 3.60 -14.05
C THR A 212 -35.01 4.36 -15.30
N ILE A 213 -34.95 3.69 -16.46
CA ILE A 213 -34.54 4.31 -17.73
C ILE A 213 -35.72 5.12 -18.30
N ASN A 214 -35.45 6.36 -18.68
CA ASN A 214 -36.40 7.18 -19.43
C ASN A 214 -36.80 6.49 -20.75
N GLN A 215 -38.10 6.42 -21.03
CA GLN A 215 -38.61 5.65 -22.17
C GLN A 215 -38.09 6.15 -23.54
N ALA A 216 -37.90 7.46 -23.71
CA ALA A 216 -37.35 8.01 -24.95
C ALA A 216 -35.87 7.67 -25.10
N PHE A 217 -35.12 7.66 -23.99
CA PHE A 217 -33.72 7.28 -23.97
C PHE A 217 -33.52 5.76 -24.16
N LEU A 218 -34.40 4.94 -23.60
CA LEU A 218 -34.41 3.50 -23.84
C LEU A 218 -34.50 3.18 -25.34
N ALA A 219 -35.35 3.88 -26.08
CA ALA A 219 -35.46 3.72 -27.53
C ALA A 219 -34.15 4.08 -28.25
N GLN A 220 -33.46 5.15 -27.81
CA GLN A 220 -32.16 5.54 -28.34
C GLN A 220 -31.07 4.48 -28.06
N LEU A 221 -31.00 3.98 -26.83
CA LEU A 221 -30.04 2.93 -26.45
C LEU A 221 -30.29 1.62 -27.22
N ARG A 222 -31.54 1.21 -27.41
CA ARG A 222 -31.88 0.03 -28.23
C ARG A 222 -31.55 0.21 -29.71
N ALA A 223 -31.60 1.43 -30.23
CA ALA A 223 -31.15 1.72 -31.60
C ALA A 223 -29.61 1.65 -31.71
N LEU A 224 -28.88 2.02 -30.66
CA LEU A 224 -27.43 1.92 -30.60
C LEU A 224 -26.93 0.49 -30.35
N CYS A 225 -27.66 -0.27 -29.54
CA CYS A 225 -27.36 -1.62 -29.08
C CYS A 225 -28.58 -2.53 -29.31
N PRO A 226 -28.86 -2.97 -30.55
CA PRO A 226 -30.02 -3.79 -30.88
C PRO A 226 -29.87 -5.23 -30.34
N ASP A 227 -30.99 -5.87 -30.00
CA ASP A 227 -31.07 -7.27 -29.56
C ASP A 227 -30.90 -8.23 -30.75
N VAL A 228 -29.65 -8.47 -31.15
CA VAL A 228 -29.28 -9.23 -32.35
C VAL A 228 -28.72 -10.61 -32.05
N GLY A 229 -29.10 -11.25 -30.94
CA GLY A 229 -28.91 -12.69 -30.72
C GLY A 229 -27.50 -13.27 -30.98
N GLY A 230 -26.44 -12.46 -30.87
CA GLY A 230 -25.06 -12.84 -31.18
C GLY A 230 -24.14 -11.62 -31.34
N ASP A 231 -23.08 -11.58 -30.53
CA ASP A 231 -22.01 -10.57 -30.41
C ASP A 231 -22.43 -9.09 -30.49
N VAL A 232 -22.69 -8.50 -29.33
CA VAL A 232 -23.07 -7.08 -29.14
C VAL A 232 -21.80 -6.22 -29.02
N SER A 233 -20.82 -6.45 -29.89
CA SER A 233 -19.47 -5.87 -29.84
C SER A 233 -19.38 -4.41 -30.32
N LYS A 234 -20.46 -3.62 -30.20
CA LYS A 234 -20.35 -2.18 -30.44
C LYS A 234 -19.58 -1.54 -29.28
N LYS A 235 -18.29 -1.35 -29.52
CA LYS A 235 -17.40 -0.65 -28.61
C LYS A 235 -17.61 0.87 -28.69
N GLY A 236 -17.62 1.55 -27.55
CA GLY A 236 -17.55 3.01 -27.52
C GLY A 236 -18.88 3.78 -27.49
N VAL A 237 -19.92 3.26 -26.84
CA VAL A 237 -21.14 4.02 -26.52
C VAL A 237 -20.81 5.12 -25.49
N PRO A 238 -21.16 6.40 -25.75
CA PRO A 238 -20.95 7.48 -24.79
C PRO A 238 -21.77 7.28 -23.52
N LEU A 239 -21.12 7.45 -22.36
CA LEU A 239 -21.81 7.49 -21.07
C LEU A 239 -22.53 8.83 -20.85
N ASP A 240 -22.11 9.88 -21.58
CA ASP A 240 -22.77 11.16 -21.66
C ASP A 240 -23.38 11.38 -23.05
N LYS A 241 -24.71 11.36 -23.13
CA LYS A 241 -25.43 11.51 -24.40
C LYS A 241 -25.45 12.95 -24.92
N ASP A 242 -25.23 13.94 -24.05
CA ASP A 242 -25.44 15.35 -24.40
C ASP A 242 -24.12 16.04 -24.79
N SER A 243 -22.98 15.58 -24.26
CA SER A 243 -21.68 16.22 -24.49
C SER A 243 -20.53 15.22 -24.62
N GLN A 244 -20.57 14.40 -25.68
CA GLN A 244 -19.53 13.40 -25.93
C GLN A 244 -18.10 13.99 -25.91
N PHE A 245 -17.22 13.38 -25.10
CA PHE A 245 -15.81 13.76 -24.90
C PHE A 245 -15.55 15.15 -24.32
N LYS A 246 -16.59 15.85 -23.87
CA LYS A 246 -16.48 17.13 -23.18
C LYS A 246 -16.69 16.93 -21.71
N PHE A 247 -15.76 17.43 -20.91
CA PHE A 247 -15.89 17.42 -19.47
C PHE A 247 -16.85 18.53 -19.05
N ASP A 248 -18.09 18.16 -18.76
CA ASP A 248 -19.09 19.08 -18.24
C ASP A 248 -20.06 18.43 -17.24
N VAL A 249 -21.17 19.12 -16.94
CA VAL A 249 -22.15 18.67 -15.94
C VAL A 249 -23.32 17.88 -16.53
N SER A 250 -23.33 17.62 -17.83
CA SER A 250 -24.47 17.00 -18.50
C SER A 250 -24.64 15.52 -18.16
N PHE A 251 -23.57 14.79 -17.83
CA PHE A 251 -23.63 13.49 -17.15
C PHE A 251 -24.58 13.50 -15.93
N PHE A 252 -24.43 14.47 -15.03
CA PHE A 252 -25.30 14.55 -13.83
C PHE A 252 -26.74 14.92 -14.16
N LYS A 253 -26.97 15.72 -15.22
CA LYS A 253 -28.32 15.99 -15.73
C LYS A 253 -28.94 14.73 -16.30
N ASN A 254 -28.17 13.95 -17.05
CA ASN A 254 -28.58 12.67 -17.60
C ASN A 254 -28.98 11.70 -16.48
N VAL A 255 -28.15 11.51 -15.46
CA VAL A 255 -28.48 10.66 -14.29
C VAL A 255 -29.76 11.15 -13.59
N ARG A 256 -29.90 12.47 -13.36
CA ARG A 256 -31.10 13.07 -12.74
C ARG A 256 -32.37 12.79 -13.54
N ASP A 257 -32.28 12.83 -14.87
CA ASP A 257 -33.42 12.75 -15.78
C ASP A 257 -33.75 11.30 -16.22
N GLY A 258 -33.11 10.29 -15.59
CA GLY A 258 -33.32 8.87 -15.90
C GLY A 258 -32.57 8.38 -17.14
N ASN A 259 -31.54 9.11 -17.57
CA ASN A 259 -30.75 8.86 -18.78
C ASN A 259 -29.33 8.33 -18.48
N GLY A 260 -29.10 7.72 -17.31
CA GLY A 260 -27.82 7.05 -17.00
C GLY A 260 -27.67 5.77 -17.81
N VAL A 261 -26.52 5.57 -18.45
CA VAL A 261 -26.25 4.39 -19.31
C VAL A 261 -25.95 3.14 -18.50
N LEU A 262 -25.08 3.23 -17.48
CA LEU A 262 -24.80 2.12 -16.57
C LEU A 262 -25.81 2.10 -15.41
N GLU A 263 -26.06 0.92 -14.86
CA GLU A 263 -26.95 0.79 -13.70
C GLU A 263 -26.37 1.49 -12.46
N SER A 264 -25.08 1.29 -12.20
CA SER A 264 -24.32 1.96 -11.14
C SER A 264 -24.43 3.49 -11.23
N ASP A 265 -24.33 4.06 -12.43
CA ASP A 265 -24.51 5.50 -12.67
C ASP A 265 -25.94 5.94 -12.35
N GLN A 266 -26.94 5.26 -12.89
CA GLN A 266 -28.34 5.62 -12.70
C GLN A 266 -28.76 5.49 -11.22
N ARG A 267 -28.16 4.54 -10.49
CA ARG A 267 -28.38 4.32 -9.06
C ARG A 267 -27.86 5.46 -8.18
N LEU A 268 -27.00 6.36 -8.66
CA LEU A 268 -26.62 7.59 -7.93
C LEU A 268 -27.81 8.53 -7.68
N PHE A 269 -28.95 8.27 -8.32
CA PHE A 269 -30.19 9.00 -8.06
C PHE A 269 -31.21 8.19 -7.22
N GLY A 270 -30.81 7.01 -6.73
CA GLY A 270 -31.66 6.07 -6.01
C GLY A 270 -31.70 6.23 -4.48
N ASP A 271 -30.72 6.90 -3.87
CA ASP A 271 -30.71 7.21 -2.44
C ASP A 271 -30.52 8.71 -2.16
N SER A 272 -31.01 9.18 -1.01
CA SER A 272 -31.12 10.60 -0.70
C SER A 272 -29.78 11.36 -0.66
N GLU A 273 -28.69 10.70 -0.28
CA GLU A 273 -27.40 11.34 -0.09
C GLU A 273 -26.67 11.56 -1.41
N THR A 274 -26.56 10.52 -2.24
CA THR A 274 -25.96 10.63 -3.59
C THR A 274 -26.82 11.51 -4.48
N GLN A 275 -28.15 11.39 -4.41
CA GLN A 275 -29.10 12.20 -5.15
C GLN A 275 -28.92 13.70 -4.87
N ARG A 276 -28.65 14.09 -3.62
CA ARG A 276 -28.38 15.48 -3.25
C ARG A 276 -27.13 16.03 -3.95
N ILE A 277 -26.08 15.23 -4.04
CA ILE A 277 -24.82 15.62 -4.69
C ILE A 277 -25.02 15.71 -6.21
N VAL A 278 -25.69 14.72 -6.82
CA VAL A 278 -26.05 14.75 -8.24
C VAL A 278 -26.88 16.00 -8.58
N LYS A 279 -27.89 16.34 -7.78
CA LYS A 279 -28.70 17.56 -7.97
C LYS A 279 -27.85 18.83 -7.90
N ASN A 280 -26.90 18.89 -6.96
CA ASN A 280 -26.01 20.02 -6.81
C ASN A 280 -25.10 20.22 -8.03
N TYR A 281 -24.56 19.13 -8.59
CA TYR A 281 -23.69 19.19 -9.77
C TYR A 281 -24.46 19.41 -11.07
N ALA A 282 -25.61 18.75 -11.25
CA ALA A 282 -26.44 18.89 -12.44
C ALA A 282 -26.83 20.35 -12.69
N GLY A 283 -27.16 21.10 -11.61
CA GLY A 283 -27.50 22.52 -11.63
C GLY A 283 -28.63 22.89 -12.61
N ASN A 284 -28.99 24.18 -12.63
CA ASN A 284 -29.99 24.73 -13.57
C ASN A 284 -29.34 25.59 -14.69
N GLY A 285 -28.07 25.34 -15.01
CA GLY A 285 -27.37 25.98 -16.14
C GLY A 285 -27.04 27.47 -16.01
N LYS A 286 -27.42 28.14 -14.91
CA LYS A 286 -27.06 29.55 -14.63
C LYS A 286 -26.78 29.75 -13.13
N GLY A 287 -25.53 29.59 -12.71
CA GLY A 287 -25.09 29.94 -11.34
C GLY A 287 -23.92 29.12 -10.81
N LEU A 288 -23.40 29.56 -9.66
CA LEU A 288 -22.25 29.02 -8.91
C LEU A 288 -22.30 27.49 -8.66
N LEU A 289 -23.51 26.90 -8.68
CA LEU A 289 -23.75 25.48 -8.41
C LEU A 289 -23.19 24.54 -9.50
N GLY A 290 -23.26 24.93 -10.78
CA GLY A 290 -22.70 24.12 -11.89
C GLY A 290 -21.17 24.08 -11.90
N LEU A 291 -20.52 25.08 -11.28
CA LEU A 291 -19.06 25.11 -11.12
C LEU A 291 -18.58 24.17 -10.01
N ARG A 292 -19.47 23.71 -9.12
CA ARG A 292 -19.05 22.92 -7.96
C ARG A 292 -18.38 21.61 -8.39
N PHE A 293 -18.87 20.95 -9.43
CA PHE A 293 -18.22 19.76 -9.98
C PHE A 293 -16.77 20.05 -10.42
N TYR A 294 -16.54 21.17 -11.13
CA TYR A 294 -15.21 21.58 -11.57
C TYR A 294 -14.25 21.90 -10.41
N PHE A 295 -14.77 22.33 -9.25
CA PHE A 295 -13.96 22.59 -8.05
C PHE A 295 -13.68 21.33 -7.24
N GLU A 296 -14.62 20.40 -7.16
CA GLU A 296 -14.50 19.21 -6.33
C GLU A 296 -13.76 18.08 -7.05
N PHE A 297 -13.85 18.02 -8.38
CA PHE A 297 -13.19 16.98 -9.19
C PHE A 297 -11.66 16.97 -9.01
N PRO A 298 -10.94 18.10 -9.08
CA PRO A 298 -9.52 18.18 -8.74
C PRO A 298 -9.17 17.57 -7.38
N LYS A 299 -9.97 17.86 -6.35
CA LYS A 299 -9.71 17.39 -4.97
C LYS A 299 -9.88 15.88 -4.87
N ALA A 300 -10.97 15.36 -5.45
CA ALA A 300 -11.21 13.92 -5.49
C ALA A 300 -10.13 13.19 -6.31
N MET A 301 -9.67 13.78 -7.42
CA MET A 301 -8.57 13.25 -8.21
C MET A 301 -7.24 13.25 -7.44
N ILE A 302 -6.89 14.32 -6.73
CA ILE A 302 -5.68 14.38 -5.89
C ILE A 302 -5.75 13.31 -4.79
N LYS A 303 -6.90 13.21 -4.11
CA LYS A 303 -7.14 12.22 -3.05
C LYS A 303 -7.01 10.80 -3.57
N MET A 304 -7.68 10.48 -4.69
CA MET A 304 -7.57 9.19 -5.37
C MET A 304 -6.13 8.90 -5.81
N SER A 305 -5.45 9.90 -6.39
CA SER A 305 -4.06 9.79 -6.85
C SER A 305 -3.04 9.63 -5.71
N SER A 306 -3.51 9.79 -4.47
CA SER A 306 -2.74 9.64 -3.25
C SER A 306 -3.17 8.40 -2.46
N ILE A 307 -4.07 7.54 -2.97
CA ILE A 307 -4.44 6.28 -2.30
C ILE A 307 -3.17 5.46 -2.02
N GLY A 308 -3.03 4.97 -0.78
CA GLY A 308 -1.84 4.25 -0.33
C GLY A 308 -0.64 5.14 0.01
N ARG A 309 -0.79 6.48 -0.09
CA ARG A 309 0.22 7.48 0.25
C ARG A 309 -0.44 8.63 1.03
N ARG A 310 0.34 9.47 1.71
CA ARG A 310 -0.21 10.62 2.45
C ARG A 310 -0.81 11.62 1.45
N GLU A 311 -2.00 12.16 1.73
CA GLU A 311 -2.52 13.33 0.99
C GLU A 311 -1.43 14.41 0.97
N PRO A 312 -1.21 15.12 -0.15
CA PRO A 312 -0.51 16.39 -0.10
C PRO A 312 -1.38 17.26 0.78
N THR A 313 -0.93 17.53 2.01
CA THR A 313 -1.50 18.61 2.81
C THR A 313 -1.62 19.79 1.87
N GLU A 314 -2.85 20.25 1.61
CA GLU A 314 -3.07 21.49 0.89
C GLU A 314 -2.04 22.48 1.42
N SER A 315 -1.17 22.96 0.55
CA SER A 315 -0.08 23.82 0.97
C SER A 315 -0.73 25.06 1.59
N PHE A 316 -0.81 25.05 2.91
CA PHE A 316 -1.21 26.18 3.73
C PHE A 316 -0.39 27.42 3.33
N ALA A 317 0.79 27.25 2.70
CA ALA A 317 1.62 28.32 2.19
C ALA A 317 0.91 29.26 1.19
N SER A 318 0.02 28.78 0.31
CA SER A 318 -0.60 29.65 -0.70
C SER A 318 -1.75 30.51 -0.15
N LEU A 319 -2.49 30.00 0.85
CA LEU A 319 -3.51 30.78 1.57
C LEU A 319 -2.89 31.61 2.72
N PHE A 320 -1.83 31.12 3.37
CA PHE A 320 -1.04 31.89 4.33
C PHE A 320 -0.33 33.07 3.65
N TYR A 321 0.22 32.92 2.45
CA TYR A 321 0.94 34.02 1.79
C TYR A 321 0.01 35.20 1.44
N LEU A 322 -1.27 34.94 1.14
CA LEU A 322 -2.26 36.01 0.94
C LEU A 322 -2.80 36.60 2.26
N LEU A 323 -2.92 35.81 3.33
CA LEU A 323 -3.42 36.29 4.63
C LEU A 323 -2.35 36.98 5.48
N MET A 324 -1.09 36.56 5.40
CA MET A 324 0.02 37.07 6.22
C MET A 324 0.51 38.45 5.79
N VAL A 325 0.22 38.88 4.56
CA VAL A 325 0.61 40.21 4.03
C VAL A 325 -0.32 41.32 4.53
N GLN A 326 -1.45 41.00 5.18
CA GLN A 326 -2.47 41.98 5.58
C GLN A 326 -2.77 42.04 7.10
N MET A 327 -2.16 41.19 7.93
CA MET A 327 -2.50 41.14 9.36
C MET A 327 -1.46 41.83 10.24
N GLU A 328 -1.91 42.67 11.17
CA GLU A 328 -1.03 43.30 12.15
C GLU A 328 -0.32 42.27 13.06
N PRO A 329 0.93 42.53 13.48
CA PRO A 329 1.79 41.56 14.19
C PRO A 329 1.20 41.02 15.50
N LYS A 330 0.22 41.70 16.10
CA LYS A 330 -0.49 41.25 17.31
C LYS A 330 -1.39 40.04 17.05
N TRP A 331 -1.96 39.92 15.85
CA TRP A 331 -2.82 38.78 15.48
C TRP A 331 -2.02 37.52 15.15
N LEU A 332 -0.78 37.68 14.69
CA LEU A 332 0.13 36.56 14.42
C LEU A 332 0.52 35.80 15.70
N VAL A 333 0.75 36.53 16.80
CA VAL A 333 1.05 35.94 18.11
C VAL A 333 -0.17 35.20 18.67
N LEU A 334 -1.36 35.79 18.54
CA LEU A 334 -2.60 35.16 19.00
C LEU A 334 -2.92 33.88 18.19
N LEU A 335 -2.72 33.92 16.87
CA LEU A 335 -2.92 32.76 15.99
C LEU A 335 -1.91 31.64 16.31
N ALA A 336 -0.65 31.97 16.62
CA ALA A 336 0.37 31.00 17.02
C ALA A 336 0.07 30.34 18.39
N VAL A 337 -0.47 31.12 19.34
CA VAL A 337 -0.92 30.61 20.65
C VAL A 337 -2.17 29.73 20.48
N ILE A 338 -3.09 30.09 19.59
CA ILE A 338 -4.28 29.26 19.29
C ILE A 338 -3.87 27.97 18.57
N LEU A 339 -2.98 28.01 17.57
CA LEU A 339 -2.50 26.83 16.85
C LEU A 339 -1.71 25.85 17.73
N SER A 340 -1.00 26.36 18.75
CA SER A 340 -0.33 25.50 19.74
C SER A 340 -1.29 24.84 20.75
N LEU A 341 -2.51 25.36 20.88
CA LEU A 341 -3.58 24.77 21.70
C LEU A 341 -4.44 23.74 20.93
N PHE A 342 -4.31 23.66 19.60
CA PHE A 342 -5.06 22.75 18.72
C PHE A 342 -4.15 21.79 17.91
N ALA A 343 -2.98 21.41 18.44
CA ALA A 343 -2.23 20.30 17.87
C ALA A 343 -3.03 19.00 18.09
N GLU A 344 -3.81 18.60 17.09
CA GLU A 344 -4.47 17.30 17.07
C GLU A 344 -3.39 16.22 17.28
N THR A 345 -3.49 15.50 18.39
CA THR A 345 -2.75 14.24 18.55
C THR A 345 -3.27 13.31 17.47
N GLN A 346 -2.46 12.97 16.47
CA GLN A 346 -2.77 11.90 15.53
C GLN A 346 -3.06 10.63 16.34
N GLN A 347 -4.33 10.23 16.39
CA GLN A 347 -4.79 9.04 17.09
C GLN A 347 -4.73 7.87 16.09
N GLY A 348 -3.90 6.88 16.38
CA GLY A 348 -3.74 5.68 15.55
C GLY A 348 -2.44 5.62 14.74
N LEU A 349 -2.24 4.49 14.06
CA LEU A 349 -1.10 4.29 13.17
C LEU A 349 -1.39 4.87 11.79
N THR A 350 -0.41 5.56 11.21
CA THR A 350 -0.51 6.11 9.84
C THR A 350 0.80 5.97 9.09
N SER A 351 0.72 5.81 7.78
CA SER A 351 1.94 5.82 6.96
C SER A 351 2.51 7.24 6.89
N GLY A 352 3.82 7.37 7.09
CA GLY A 352 4.48 8.68 7.14
C GLY A 352 4.18 9.52 8.37
N PHE A 353 3.84 8.90 9.52
CA PHE A 353 3.55 9.59 10.79
C PHE A 353 4.60 10.66 11.14
N TYR A 354 5.88 10.35 10.93
CA TYR A 354 7.01 11.23 11.25
C TYR A 354 7.36 12.27 10.17
N SER A 355 6.64 12.35 9.05
CA SER A 355 7.09 13.14 7.90
C SER A 355 7.17 14.66 8.15
N SER A 356 6.50 15.18 9.19
CA SER A 356 6.60 16.58 9.62
C SER A 356 7.44 16.75 10.90
N SER A 357 7.33 15.83 11.86
CA SER A 357 7.97 15.93 13.17
C SER A 357 9.41 15.41 13.20
N CYS A 358 9.72 14.41 12.38
CA CYS A 358 11.08 13.90 12.16
C CYS A 358 11.23 13.35 10.73
N PRO A 359 11.37 14.21 9.70
CA PRO A 359 11.31 13.79 8.30
C PRO A 359 12.38 12.76 7.90
N LYS A 360 13.49 12.69 8.63
CA LYS A 360 14.59 11.73 8.43
C LYS A 360 14.41 10.42 9.20
N ALA A 361 13.29 10.21 9.88
CA ALA A 361 13.13 9.06 10.77
C ALA A 361 13.33 7.71 10.04
N GLU A 362 12.50 7.43 9.02
CA GLU A 362 12.59 6.18 8.26
C GLU A 362 13.94 6.01 7.55
N ALA A 363 14.51 7.12 7.07
CA ALA A 363 15.82 7.16 6.43
C ALA A 363 16.95 6.71 7.36
N THR A 364 16.96 7.26 8.57
CA THR A 364 17.96 6.96 9.59
C THR A 364 17.86 5.52 10.04
N VAL A 365 16.64 4.99 10.25
CA VAL A 365 16.45 3.57 10.55
C VAL A 365 16.98 2.70 9.40
N ARG A 366 16.57 2.98 8.16
CA ARG A 366 17.02 2.22 6.97
C ARG A 366 18.52 2.20 6.79
N SER A 367 19.19 3.34 7.00
CA SER A 367 20.64 3.49 6.89
C SER A 367 21.37 2.75 8.01
N THR A 368 20.82 2.77 9.23
CA THR A 368 21.37 2.03 10.37
C THR A 368 21.29 0.52 10.12
N VAL A 369 20.12 0.02 9.73
CA VAL A 369 19.93 -1.40 9.40
C VAL A 369 20.85 -1.82 8.26
N GLU A 370 21.04 -0.97 7.23
CA GLU A 370 21.97 -1.25 6.14
C GLU A 370 23.42 -1.36 6.59
N THR A 371 23.83 -0.50 7.52
CA THR A 371 25.19 -0.51 8.07
C THR A 371 25.45 -1.82 8.80
N HIS A 372 24.54 -2.22 9.67
CA HIS A 372 24.59 -3.49 10.39
C HIS A 372 24.51 -4.70 9.45
N PHE A 373 23.62 -4.64 8.44
CA PHE A 373 23.48 -5.70 7.44
C PHE A 373 24.74 -5.91 6.59
N LYS A 374 25.44 -4.83 6.23
CA LYS A 374 26.73 -4.92 5.49
C LYS A 374 27.82 -5.59 6.32
N GLN A 375 27.78 -5.46 7.64
CA GLN A 375 28.74 -6.09 8.55
C GLN A 375 28.37 -7.56 8.79
N ASP A 376 27.09 -7.85 9.04
CA ASP A 376 26.56 -9.19 9.22
C ASP A 376 25.16 -9.32 8.60
N PRO A 377 25.04 -9.95 7.40
CA PRO A 377 23.76 -10.15 6.74
C PRO A 377 22.74 -10.96 7.55
N THR A 378 23.19 -11.77 8.52
CA THR A 378 22.30 -12.57 9.37
C THR A 378 21.50 -11.71 10.37
N ILE A 379 21.87 -10.43 10.53
CA ILE A 379 21.12 -9.49 11.37
C ILE A 379 19.71 -9.25 10.83
N ALA A 380 19.49 -9.41 9.52
CA ALA A 380 18.16 -9.24 8.93
C ALA A 380 17.15 -10.25 9.52
N ALA A 381 17.55 -11.52 9.63
CA ALA A 381 16.74 -12.54 10.28
C ALA A 381 16.56 -12.27 11.78
N GLY A 382 17.62 -11.75 12.43
CA GLY A 382 17.59 -11.36 13.84
C GLY A 382 16.54 -10.29 14.14
N VAL A 383 16.59 -9.16 13.42
CA VAL A 383 15.66 -8.03 13.57
C VAL A 383 14.23 -8.45 13.22
N LEU A 384 14.03 -9.24 12.16
CA LEU A 384 12.71 -9.73 11.79
C LEU A 384 12.11 -10.64 12.88
N ARG A 385 12.92 -11.53 13.47
CA ARG A 385 12.51 -12.37 14.61
C ARG A 385 12.23 -11.53 15.85
N LEU A 386 13.04 -10.50 16.12
CA LEU A 386 12.84 -9.59 17.25
C LEU A 386 11.49 -8.88 17.17
N HIS A 387 11.11 -8.39 15.98
CA HIS A 387 9.80 -7.77 15.76
C HIS A 387 8.63 -8.76 15.89
N PHE A 388 8.78 -9.98 15.36
CA PHE A 388 7.77 -11.03 15.56
C PHE A 388 7.58 -11.33 17.05
N GLN A 389 8.68 -11.40 17.80
CA GLN A 389 8.64 -11.73 19.21
C GLN A 389 7.95 -10.65 20.05
N ASP A 390 8.23 -9.37 19.79
CA ASP A 390 7.54 -8.24 20.44
C ASP A 390 6.01 -8.38 20.24
N CYS A 391 5.58 -8.51 18.99
CA CYS A 391 4.17 -8.59 18.61
C CYS A 391 3.41 -9.81 19.17
N PHE A 392 4.07 -10.98 19.27
CA PHE A 392 3.40 -12.22 19.67
C PHE A 392 3.34 -12.44 21.18
N VAL A 393 4.04 -11.65 21.99
CA VAL A 393 3.94 -11.74 23.45
C VAL A 393 2.77 -10.89 23.94
N GLN A 394 2.96 -9.59 24.18
CA GLN A 394 1.91 -8.69 24.71
C GLN A 394 1.41 -7.67 23.68
N GLY A 395 2.20 -7.38 22.64
CA GLY A 395 1.82 -6.45 21.58
C GLY A 395 3.06 -5.84 20.94
N CYS A 396 2.89 -5.22 19.77
CA CYS A 396 3.98 -4.54 19.08
C CYS A 396 4.22 -3.17 19.73
N ASP A 397 4.76 -3.15 20.94
CA ASP A 397 4.95 -1.96 21.79
C ASP A 397 6.39 -1.79 22.31
N ALA A 398 7.33 -2.58 21.77
CA ALA A 398 8.74 -2.60 22.14
C ALA A 398 9.01 -2.94 23.62
N SER A 399 8.08 -3.60 24.30
CA SER A 399 8.29 -4.15 25.65
C SER A 399 9.47 -5.12 25.69
N ILE A 400 9.71 -5.86 24.60
CA ILE A 400 10.84 -6.81 24.52
C ILE A 400 12.22 -6.16 24.60
N LEU A 401 12.30 -4.86 24.30
CA LEU A 401 13.57 -4.13 24.32
C LEU A 401 13.96 -3.71 25.74
N ILE A 402 13.06 -3.75 26.73
CA ILE A 402 13.35 -3.35 28.11
C ILE A 402 14.19 -4.43 28.80
N THR A 403 15.41 -4.10 29.24
CA THR A 403 16.37 -5.06 29.84
C THR A 403 16.72 -4.78 31.31
N GLU A 404 16.18 -3.73 31.91
CA GLU A 404 16.51 -3.33 33.30
C GLU A 404 15.84 -4.21 34.40
N ALA A 405 14.99 -5.18 34.03
CA ALA A 405 14.50 -6.21 34.94
C ALA A 405 14.40 -7.57 34.24
N SER A 406 14.63 -8.67 34.98
CA SER A 406 14.42 -10.04 34.47
C SER A 406 12.96 -10.23 34.06
N GLY A 407 12.71 -10.61 32.80
CA GLY A 407 11.36 -10.59 32.22
C GLY A 407 11.26 -11.35 30.91
N GLU A 408 10.88 -10.67 29.83
CA GLU A 408 10.65 -11.31 28.53
C GLU A 408 11.93 -11.86 27.88
N THR A 409 13.05 -11.13 27.94
CA THR A 409 14.29 -11.54 27.26
C THR A 409 14.84 -12.87 27.76
N ASP A 410 14.51 -13.25 29.00
CA ASP A 410 14.99 -14.46 29.67
C ASP A 410 14.10 -15.68 29.39
N ALA A 411 12.94 -15.48 28.76
CA ALA A 411 12.05 -16.58 28.40
C ALA A 411 12.70 -17.45 27.32
N LEU A 412 12.55 -18.78 27.43
CA LEU A 412 13.13 -19.74 26.49
C LEU A 412 12.83 -19.42 25.00
N PRO A 413 11.63 -18.96 24.60
CA PRO A 413 11.38 -18.55 23.22
C PRO A 413 12.24 -17.37 22.73
N ASN A 414 12.72 -16.53 23.66
CA ASN A 414 13.46 -15.30 23.43
C ASN A 414 14.99 -15.52 23.52
N ALA A 415 15.41 -16.74 23.82
CA ALA A 415 16.83 -17.11 23.81
C ALA A 415 17.46 -16.88 22.42
N GLY A 416 18.58 -16.15 22.41
CA GLY A 416 19.37 -15.88 21.21
C GLY A 416 18.73 -14.90 20.23
N LEU A 417 17.84 -14.02 20.69
CA LEU A 417 17.41 -12.85 19.92
C LEU A 417 18.61 -11.93 19.61
N ARG A 418 18.55 -11.27 18.46
CA ARG A 418 19.59 -10.37 17.94
C ARG A 418 18.92 -9.14 17.36
N GLY A 419 19.68 -8.06 17.20
CA GLY A 419 19.18 -6.82 16.60
C GLY A 419 18.88 -5.70 17.58
N PHE A 420 19.03 -5.93 18.90
CA PHE A 420 18.87 -4.89 19.93
C PHE A 420 19.80 -3.69 19.66
N ASP A 421 21.05 -3.98 19.31
CA ASP A 421 22.08 -3.03 18.89
C ASP A 421 21.66 -2.20 17.68
N VAL A 422 21.03 -2.81 16.67
CA VAL A 422 20.48 -2.10 15.51
C VAL A 422 19.41 -1.09 15.93
N ILE A 423 18.53 -1.47 16.86
CA ILE A 423 17.45 -0.61 17.34
C ILE A 423 18.01 0.52 18.21
N ASP A 424 18.94 0.23 19.12
CA ASP A 424 19.56 1.23 20.00
C ASP A 424 20.43 2.24 19.22
N ASP A 425 21.17 1.79 18.20
CA ASP A 425 21.95 2.68 17.33
C ASP A 425 21.05 3.60 16.51
N ALA A 426 19.95 3.05 15.97
CA ALA A 426 18.97 3.85 15.24
C ALA A 426 18.31 4.86 16.17
N LYS A 427 17.95 4.43 17.39
CA LYS A 427 17.38 5.29 18.41
C LYS A 427 18.33 6.42 18.81
N THR A 428 19.59 6.11 19.03
CA THR A 428 20.62 7.10 19.39
C THR A 428 20.75 8.19 18.32
N GLN A 429 20.78 7.79 17.06
CA GLN A 429 20.82 8.75 15.95
C GLN A 429 19.53 9.57 15.84
N LEU A 430 18.37 8.95 16.07
CA LEU A 430 17.08 9.64 16.04
C LEU A 430 16.91 10.62 17.19
N GLU A 431 17.37 10.29 18.40
CA GLU A 431 17.35 11.21 19.54
C GLU A 431 18.29 12.40 19.33
N ALA A 432 19.38 12.23 18.57
CA ALA A 432 20.24 13.36 18.18
C ALA A 432 19.59 14.26 17.12
N LEU A 433 18.72 13.71 16.25
CA LEU A 433 18.08 14.43 15.15
C LEU A 433 16.75 15.09 15.55
N CYS A 434 15.94 14.38 16.33
CA CYS A 434 14.58 14.73 16.71
C CYS A 434 14.25 14.16 18.11
N PRO A 435 14.80 14.77 19.18
CA PRO A 435 14.69 14.25 20.54
C PRO A 435 13.23 14.00 20.97
N GLY A 436 12.95 12.82 21.52
CA GLY A 436 11.65 12.46 22.08
C GLY A 436 10.51 12.33 21.06
N VAL A 437 10.81 12.19 19.76
CA VAL A 437 9.80 12.12 18.70
C VAL A 437 9.46 10.68 18.31
N VAL A 438 10.46 9.84 18.07
CA VAL A 438 10.28 8.50 17.45
C VAL A 438 10.30 7.40 18.50
N SER A 439 9.26 6.56 18.56
CA SER A 439 9.20 5.43 19.51
C SER A 439 10.14 4.29 19.11
N CYS A 440 10.60 3.52 20.10
CA CYS A 440 11.35 2.29 19.87
C CYS A 440 10.52 1.24 19.13
N ALA A 441 9.21 1.17 19.43
CA ALA A 441 8.27 0.30 18.74
C ALA A 441 8.20 0.58 17.23
N ASP A 442 8.19 1.85 16.81
CA ASP A 442 8.23 2.18 15.40
C ASP A 442 9.60 1.94 14.76
N ILE A 443 10.70 2.15 15.49
CA ILE A 443 12.04 1.81 15.01
C ILE A 443 12.13 0.31 14.73
N LEU A 444 11.63 -0.54 15.62
CA LEU A 444 11.63 -2.00 15.45
C LEU A 444 10.80 -2.43 14.22
N ALA A 445 9.59 -1.87 14.06
CA ALA A 445 8.74 -2.18 12.91
C ALA A 445 9.35 -1.72 11.57
N LEU A 446 9.96 -0.53 11.54
CA LEU A 446 10.69 -0.02 10.37
C LEU A 446 11.92 -0.86 10.07
N ALA A 447 12.69 -1.22 11.09
CA ALA A 447 13.90 -2.01 10.95
C ALA A 447 13.60 -3.41 10.41
N ALA A 448 12.50 -4.04 10.83
CA ALA A 448 12.05 -5.32 10.29
C ALA A 448 11.69 -5.24 8.80
N ARG A 449 11.00 -4.17 8.36
CA ARG A 449 10.72 -3.90 6.94
C ARG A 449 12.01 -3.76 6.14
N ASP A 450 12.95 -3.00 6.68
CA ASP A 450 14.23 -2.70 6.03
C ASP A 450 15.13 -3.94 5.93
N ALA A 451 15.16 -4.77 6.97
CA ALA A 451 15.83 -6.07 6.99
C ALA A 451 15.33 -6.99 5.87
N VAL A 452 14.02 -7.12 5.72
CA VAL A 452 13.41 -7.92 4.64
C VAL A 452 13.78 -7.38 3.27
N GLY A 453 13.68 -6.07 3.06
CA GLY A 453 14.05 -5.43 1.80
C GLY A 453 15.52 -5.62 1.42
N LEU A 454 16.43 -5.52 2.40
CA LEU A 454 17.87 -5.74 2.20
C LEU A 454 18.21 -7.19 1.84
N SER A 455 17.45 -8.16 2.36
CA SER A 455 17.55 -9.57 1.96
C SER A 455 16.90 -9.89 0.62
N GLY A 456 16.40 -8.91 -0.14
CA GLY A 456 15.78 -9.09 -1.45
C GLY A 456 14.26 -9.36 -1.40
N GLY A 457 13.65 -9.18 -0.23
CA GLY A 457 12.21 -9.30 0.00
C GLY A 457 11.42 -8.07 -0.45
N PRO A 458 10.08 -8.10 -0.28
CA PRO A 458 9.23 -6.95 -0.59
C PRO A 458 9.48 -5.82 0.42
N SER A 459 9.24 -4.58 0.00
CA SER A 459 9.19 -3.42 0.88
C SER A 459 7.75 -2.92 0.95
N TRP A 460 7.36 -2.33 2.08
CA TRP A 460 6.02 -1.79 2.29
C TRP A 460 6.05 -0.51 3.11
N SER A 461 4.95 0.25 3.04
CA SER A 461 4.69 1.40 3.90
C SER A 461 4.33 0.90 5.30
N VAL A 462 5.15 1.20 6.29
CA VAL A 462 4.91 0.81 7.69
C VAL A 462 4.02 1.87 8.33
N PRO A 463 2.78 1.52 8.77
CA PRO A 463 2.01 2.44 9.60
C PRO A 463 2.75 2.66 10.92
N THR A 464 3.12 3.90 11.20
CA THR A 464 3.87 4.36 12.38
C THR A 464 3.00 5.26 13.25
N GLY A 465 3.45 5.58 14.46
CA GLY A 465 2.67 6.27 15.49
C GLY A 465 2.51 5.46 16.78
N ARG A 466 3.28 4.37 16.94
CA ARG A 466 3.28 3.56 18.16
C ARG A 466 3.85 4.36 19.33
N ARG A 467 3.42 4.00 20.53
CA ARG A 467 4.02 4.38 21.81
C ARG A 467 4.68 3.16 22.42
N ASP A 468 5.74 3.40 23.17
CA ASP A 468 6.49 2.36 23.85
C ASP A 468 5.77 1.94 25.15
N GLU A 469 5.84 0.65 25.49
CA GLU A 469 5.46 0.16 26.81
C GLU A 469 6.36 0.73 27.92
N THR A 470 5.74 1.02 29.06
CA THR A 470 6.36 1.61 30.26
C THR A 470 6.82 0.56 31.28
N ASN A 471 6.26 -0.65 31.21
CA ASN A 471 6.53 -1.74 32.15
C ASN A 471 7.35 -2.85 31.51
N VAL A 472 8.20 -3.50 32.30
CA VAL A 472 8.79 -4.78 31.89
C VAL A 472 7.68 -5.82 31.85
N SER A 473 7.45 -6.42 30.71
CA SER A 473 6.45 -7.48 30.59
C SER A 473 6.89 -8.71 31.40
N SER A 474 5.93 -9.31 32.11
CA SER A 474 6.11 -10.60 32.76
C SER A 474 6.50 -11.65 31.73
N SER A 475 7.43 -12.55 32.07
CA SER A 475 7.86 -13.66 31.20
C SER A 475 6.68 -14.23 30.41
N PRO A 476 6.73 -14.26 29.06
CA PRO A 476 5.66 -14.83 28.27
C PRO A 476 5.33 -16.23 28.76
N ASP A 477 4.04 -16.57 28.76
CA ASP A 477 3.65 -17.97 28.83
C ASP A 477 4.17 -18.65 27.56
N ALA A 478 5.23 -19.46 27.71
CA ALA A 478 5.87 -20.16 26.61
C ALA A 478 4.87 -21.04 25.83
N SER A 479 3.74 -21.40 26.44
CA SER A 479 2.68 -22.16 25.76
C SER A 479 1.96 -21.36 24.67
N ASN A 480 1.97 -20.03 24.73
CA ASN A 480 1.33 -19.16 23.73
C ASN A 480 2.21 -18.87 22.50
N PHE A 481 3.50 -19.23 22.55
CA PHE A 481 4.43 -18.98 21.45
C PHE A 481 4.47 -20.16 20.47
N PRO A 482 4.51 -19.94 19.14
CA PRO A 482 4.68 -21.03 18.17
C PRO A 482 5.95 -21.85 18.44
N ALA A 483 5.77 -23.13 18.76
CA ALA A 483 6.86 -24.05 19.04
C ALA A 483 7.33 -24.76 17.76
N PRO A 484 8.63 -25.12 17.66
CA PRO A 484 9.20 -25.85 16.52
C PRO A 484 8.55 -27.19 16.18
N ASN A 485 7.74 -27.73 17.10
CA ASN A 485 7.06 -29.02 17.01
C ASN A 485 5.53 -28.93 17.15
N ASP A 486 4.97 -27.71 17.12
CA ASP A 486 3.52 -27.52 17.20
C ASP A 486 2.79 -28.18 16.03
N SER A 487 1.55 -28.59 16.26
CA SER A 487 0.67 -29.11 15.20
C SER A 487 0.00 -27.96 14.44
N ILE A 488 -0.44 -28.21 13.21
CA ILE A 488 -1.16 -27.19 12.43
C ILE A 488 -2.39 -26.64 13.16
N PRO A 489 -3.24 -27.46 13.83
CA PRO A 489 -4.33 -26.93 14.66
C PRO A 489 -3.85 -26.00 15.77
N VAL A 490 -2.75 -26.33 16.46
CA VAL A 490 -2.18 -25.49 17.53
C VAL A 490 -1.65 -24.17 16.97
N LEU A 491 -0.91 -24.21 15.86
CA LEU A 491 -0.40 -23.01 15.19
C LEU A 491 -1.55 -22.11 14.72
N ARG A 492 -2.60 -22.68 14.13
CA ARG A 492 -3.79 -21.93 13.72
C ARG A 492 -4.46 -21.26 14.90
N GLN A 493 -4.59 -21.94 16.03
CA GLN A 493 -5.17 -21.36 17.24
C GLN A 493 -4.34 -20.18 17.74
N LYS A 494 -3.02 -20.37 17.92
CA LYS A 494 -2.10 -19.31 18.38
C LYS A 494 -2.13 -18.07 17.49
N PHE A 495 -2.21 -18.24 16.17
CA PHE A 495 -2.33 -17.13 15.23
C PHE A 495 -3.72 -16.49 15.26
N ALA A 496 -4.79 -17.29 15.37
CA ALA A 496 -6.16 -16.80 15.48
C ALA A 496 -6.37 -15.97 16.76
N ASP A 497 -5.75 -16.36 17.87
CA ASP A 497 -5.76 -15.61 19.14
C ASP A 497 -5.12 -14.23 19.00
N LYS A 498 -4.28 -14.04 17.97
CA LYS A 498 -3.68 -12.76 17.58
C LYS A 498 -4.40 -12.08 16.42
N GLY A 499 -5.57 -12.57 16.02
CA GLY A 499 -6.38 -12.03 14.92
C GLY A 499 -5.83 -12.34 13.51
N LEU A 500 -4.94 -13.33 13.39
CA LEU A 500 -4.31 -13.75 12.13
C LEU A 500 -4.95 -15.04 11.62
N ASN A 501 -5.20 -15.12 10.32
CA ASN A 501 -5.84 -16.30 9.72
C ASN A 501 -4.83 -17.35 9.24
N THR A 502 -5.31 -18.48 8.70
CA THR A 502 -4.44 -19.55 8.16
C THR A 502 -3.48 -19.06 7.07
N ASN A 503 -3.89 -18.10 6.23
CA ASN A 503 -3.03 -17.51 5.20
C ASN A 503 -1.94 -16.64 5.81
N ASP A 504 -2.26 -15.85 6.84
CA ASP A 504 -1.28 -15.06 7.59
C ASP A 504 -0.26 -15.97 8.29
N LEU A 505 -0.69 -17.10 8.88
CA LEU A 505 0.18 -18.13 9.46
C LEU A 505 1.21 -18.65 8.44
N VAL A 506 0.75 -19.20 7.31
CA VAL A 506 1.67 -19.79 6.31
C VAL A 506 2.60 -18.72 5.72
N THR A 507 2.07 -17.51 5.51
CA THR A 507 2.83 -16.36 4.99
C THR A 507 3.93 -15.93 5.96
N LEU A 508 3.62 -15.73 7.24
CA LEU A 508 4.59 -15.25 8.24
C LEU A 508 5.66 -16.30 8.56
N VAL A 509 5.31 -17.60 8.56
CA VAL A 509 6.31 -18.69 8.67
C VAL A 509 7.30 -18.65 7.49
N GLY A 510 6.90 -18.12 6.33
CA GLY A 510 7.79 -17.86 5.21
C GLY A 510 9.02 -17.00 5.54
N ALA A 511 8.98 -16.19 6.61
CA ALA A 511 10.14 -15.43 7.09
C ALA A 511 11.35 -16.31 7.45
N HIS A 512 11.13 -17.61 7.71
CA HIS A 512 12.21 -18.59 7.90
C HIS A 512 13.15 -18.71 6.68
N THR A 513 12.78 -18.19 5.51
CA THR A 513 13.64 -18.13 4.30
C THR A 513 15.02 -17.51 4.55
N ILE A 514 15.14 -16.54 5.46
CA ILE A 514 16.42 -15.92 5.84
C ILE A 514 16.95 -16.38 7.21
N GLY A 515 16.25 -17.33 7.84
CA GLY A 515 16.48 -17.75 9.22
C GLY A 515 17.44 -18.93 9.37
N GLN A 516 17.95 -19.08 10.59
CA GLN A 516 18.75 -20.24 11.01
C GLN A 516 18.32 -20.70 12.40
N THR A 517 18.47 -21.99 12.67
CA THR A 517 18.16 -22.61 13.96
C THR A 517 19.33 -23.44 14.48
N ASN A 518 19.36 -23.73 15.77
CA ASN A 518 20.35 -24.61 16.37
C ASN A 518 19.98 -26.07 16.16
N CYS A 519 20.97 -26.96 15.99
CA CYS A 519 20.75 -28.41 15.94
C CYS A 519 19.89 -28.90 17.11
N SER A 520 20.11 -28.38 18.33
CA SER A 520 19.35 -28.76 19.54
C SER A 520 17.83 -28.58 19.41
N VAL A 521 17.37 -27.72 18.50
CA VAL A 521 15.95 -27.42 18.29
C VAL A 521 15.23 -28.54 17.52
N PHE A 522 15.93 -29.27 16.64
CA PHE A 522 15.30 -30.24 15.74
C PHE A 522 16.00 -31.60 15.69
N GLN A 523 17.11 -31.80 16.39
CA GLN A 523 17.87 -33.06 16.39
C GLN A 523 17.04 -34.27 16.84
N TYR A 524 16.02 -34.07 17.69
CA TYR A 524 15.07 -35.13 18.04
C TYR A 524 14.39 -35.72 16.80
N ARG A 525 14.14 -34.91 15.75
CA ARG A 525 13.58 -35.39 14.47
C ARG A 525 14.55 -36.27 13.70
N LEU A 526 15.85 -36.15 13.91
CA LEU A 526 16.85 -36.87 13.13
C LEU A 526 17.14 -38.27 13.69
N TYR A 527 16.91 -38.48 15.00
CA TYR A 527 17.33 -39.70 15.71
C TYR A 527 16.25 -40.28 16.63
N ASN A 528 15.43 -39.44 17.28
CA ASN A 528 14.53 -39.83 18.37
C ASN A 528 13.11 -39.30 18.19
N PHE A 529 12.58 -39.36 16.95
CA PHE A 529 11.26 -38.81 16.62
C PHE A 529 10.13 -39.59 17.28
N THR A 530 10.32 -40.91 17.41
CA THR A 530 9.41 -41.80 18.15
C THR A 530 10.14 -42.41 19.33
N THR A 531 9.39 -42.93 20.30
CA THR A 531 9.93 -43.65 21.47
C THR A 531 10.75 -44.88 21.12
N ARG A 532 10.75 -45.32 19.85
CA ARG A 532 11.53 -46.45 19.34
C ARG A 532 12.89 -46.06 18.73
N GLY A 533 13.26 -44.77 18.74
CA GLY A 533 14.57 -44.29 18.24
C GLY A 533 14.68 -44.30 16.71
N ASN A 534 13.84 -43.54 16.02
CA ASN A 534 13.87 -43.41 14.56
C ASN A 534 13.81 -41.95 14.13
N ALA A 535 14.28 -41.66 12.91
CA ALA A 535 14.11 -40.36 12.27
C ALA A 535 12.63 -40.09 11.90
N ASP A 536 12.28 -38.82 11.79
CA ASP A 536 10.98 -38.33 11.33
C ASP A 536 10.75 -38.79 9.88
N PRO A 537 9.72 -39.62 9.62
CA PRO A 537 9.48 -40.19 8.30
C PRO A 537 9.02 -39.16 7.26
N THR A 538 8.70 -37.93 7.67
CA THR A 538 8.33 -36.85 6.74
C THR A 538 9.54 -36.15 6.13
N ILE A 539 10.74 -36.38 6.65
CA ILE A 539 11.99 -35.82 6.12
C ILE A 539 12.40 -36.61 4.88
N ASN A 540 12.72 -35.91 3.80
CA ASN A 540 13.30 -36.49 2.61
C ASN A 540 14.60 -37.26 2.95
N PRO A 541 14.77 -38.53 2.58
CA PRO A 541 15.93 -39.33 2.98
C PRO A 541 17.29 -38.72 2.58
N ALA A 542 17.37 -38.06 1.42
CA ALA A 542 18.60 -37.40 0.99
C ALA A 542 18.90 -36.16 1.83
N PHE A 543 17.87 -35.43 2.24
CA PHE A 543 18.01 -34.27 3.13
C PHE A 543 18.28 -34.68 4.57
N LEU A 544 17.70 -35.78 5.05
CA LEU A 544 17.99 -36.37 6.36
C LEU A 544 19.49 -36.64 6.51
N ALA A 545 20.13 -37.26 5.51
CA ALA A 545 21.57 -37.51 5.53
C ALA A 545 22.38 -36.21 5.62
N GLN A 546 21.94 -35.14 4.95
CA GLN A 546 22.58 -33.81 5.05
C GLN A 546 22.44 -33.22 6.45
N LEU A 547 21.23 -33.27 7.03
CA LEU A 547 20.98 -32.77 8.38
C LEU A 547 21.75 -33.57 9.44
N GLN A 548 21.86 -34.90 9.30
CA GLN A 548 22.67 -35.74 10.20
C GLN A 548 24.17 -35.46 10.09
N ALA A 549 24.66 -35.08 8.91
CA ALA A 549 26.06 -34.66 8.75
C ALA A 549 26.33 -33.29 9.41
N LEU A 550 25.37 -32.36 9.35
CA LEU A 550 25.46 -31.05 10.02
C LEU A 550 25.26 -31.17 11.54
N CYS A 551 24.38 -32.07 11.98
CA CYS A 551 23.95 -32.26 13.36
C CYS A 551 24.12 -33.72 13.81
N PRO A 552 25.35 -34.27 13.88
CA PRO A 552 25.57 -35.67 14.25
C PRO A 552 25.05 -35.98 15.65
N GLU A 553 24.61 -37.22 15.90
CA GLU A 553 24.15 -37.67 17.21
C GLU A 553 25.23 -37.46 18.27
N GLY A 554 24.89 -36.80 19.38
CA GLY A 554 25.86 -36.38 20.40
C GLY A 554 26.81 -35.25 19.98
N GLY A 555 26.58 -34.63 18.82
CA GLY A 555 27.32 -33.47 18.32
C GLY A 555 26.99 -32.16 19.05
N ASN A 556 27.60 -31.06 18.58
CA ASN A 556 27.36 -29.74 19.16
C ASN A 556 25.93 -29.24 18.85
N GLY A 557 25.07 -29.22 19.86
CA GLY A 557 23.70 -28.72 19.75
C GLY A 557 23.58 -27.24 19.33
N SER A 558 24.63 -26.44 19.51
CA SER A 558 24.65 -25.01 19.13
C SER A 558 25.04 -24.75 17.68
N THR A 559 25.37 -25.79 16.90
CA THR A 559 25.64 -25.67 15.47
C THR A 559 24.40 -25.09 14.77
N ARG A 560 24.61 -24.01 14.00
CA ARG A 560 23.55 -23.31 13.28
C ARG A 560 23.30 -23.97 11.92
N VAL A 561 22.03 -24.23 11.62
CA VAL A 561 21.56 -24.76 10.34
C VAL A 561 20.53 -23.80 9.78
N ALA A 562 20.68 -23.45 8.51
CA ALA A 562 19.73 -22.59 7.84
C ALA A 562 18.39 -23.29 7.62
N LEU A 563 17.31 -22.55 7.79
CA LEU A 563 15.95 -23.04 7.61
C LEU A 563 15.55 -23.12 6.12
N ASP A 564 16.31 -22.45 5.25
CA ASP A 564 16.12 -22.46 3.79
C ASP A 564 17.38 -22.91 3.05
N THR A 565 17.48 -24.22 2.85
CA THR A 565 18.61 -24.84 2.16
C THR A 565 18.73 -24.31 0.73
N ASN A 566 19.91 -23.80 0.38
CA ASN A 566 20.28 -23.20 -0.91
C ASN A 566 19.84 -21.73 -1.11
N SER A 567 19.19 -21.09 -0.13
CA SER A 567 18.86 -19.64 -0.21
C SER A 567 18.96 -18.90 1.13
N GLN A 568 19.92 -19.30 1.97
CA GLN A 568 19.98 -18.98 3.40
C GLN A 568 20.01 -17.48 3.77
N THR A 569 20.33 -16.60 2.83
CA THR A 569 20.44 -15.14 3.05
C THR A 569 19.52 -14.33 2.14
N LYS A 570 18.66 -14.99 1.37
CA LYS A 570 17.77 -14.33 0.40
C LYS A 570 16.34 -14.56 0.83
N PHE A 571 15.59 -13.48 0.90
CA PHE A 571 14.18 -13.55 1.16
C PHE A 571 13.45 -13.98 -0.12
N ASP A 572 13.13 -15.27 -0.23
CA ASP A 572 12.49 -15.82 -1.41
C ASP A 572 11.53 -16.98 -1.14
N VAL A 573 11.05 -17.61 -2.21
CA VAL A 573 10.06 -18.70 -2.14
C VAL A 573 10.68 -20.09 -1.95
N ASN A 574 12.01 -20.20 -1.86
CA ASN A 574 12.72 -21.47 -1.78
C ASN A 574 12.40 -22.24 -0.50
N PHE A 575 12.15 -21.55 0.61
CA PHE A 575 11.60 -22.12 1.83
C PHE A 575 10.36 -22.99 1.57
N PHE A 576 9.39 -22.50 0.79
CA PHE A 576 8.17 -23.25 0.49
C PHE A 576 8.42 -24.44 -0.44
N LYS A 577 9.41 -24.36 -1.33
CA LYS A 577 9.85 -25.49 -2.15
C LYS A 577 10.49 -26.56 -1.28
N ASN A 578 11.34 -26.16 -0.34
CA ASN A 578 11.93 -27.06 0.64
C ASN A 578 10.85 -27.77 1.46
N VAL A 579 9.87 -27.05 2.01
CA VAL A 579 8.73 -27.66 2.73
C VAL A 579 7.93 -28.64 1.86
N ARG A 580 7.63 -28.27 0.60
CA ARG A 580 6.94 -29.13 -0.37
C ARG A 580 7.69 -30.44 -0.63
N ASP A 581 9.01 -30.36 -0.73
CA ASP A 581 9.88 -31.47 -1.15
C ASP A 581 10.36 -32.35 0.02
N GLY A 582 9.85 -32.12 1.23
CA GLY A 582 10.22 -32.87 2.45
C GLY A 582 11.51 -32.38 3.11
N ASN A 583 11.95 -31.17 2.78
CA ASN A 583 13.21 -30.57 3.23
C ASN A 583 13.02 -29.47 4.29
N GLY A 584 11.90 -29.47 5.02
CA GLY A 584 11.69 -28.56 6.15
C GLY A 584 12.52 -28.96 7.37
N VAL A 585 13.30 -28.02 7.93
CA VAL A 585 14.20 -28.28 9.06
C VAL A 585 13.44 -28.41 10.38
N LEU A 586 12.47 -27.53 10.64
CA LEU A 586 11.59 -27.62 11.80
C LEU A 586 10.40 -28.55 11.51
N GLU A 587 9.90 -29.24 12.54
CA GLU A 587 8.73 -30.10 12.41
C GLU A 587 7.48 -29.29 12.09
N SER A 588 7.28 -28.16 12.77
CA SER A 588 6.19 -27.20 12.52
C SER A 588 6.12 -26.78 11.05
N ASP A 589 7.28 -26.49 10.46
CA ASP A 589 7.41 -26.04 9.08
C ASP A 589 7.07 -27.18 8.13
N GLN A 590 7.62 -28.38 8.35
CA GLN A 590 7.35 -29.55 7.52
C GLN A 590 5.87 -29.97 7.58
N ARG A 591 5.22 -29.78 8.73
CA ARG A 591 3.79 -30.07 8.93
C ARG A 591 2.87 -29.17 8.09
N LEU A 592 3.32 -28.01 7.60
CA LEU A 592 2.53 -27.16 6.70
C LEU A 592 2.14 -27.87 5.40
N PHE A 593 2.91 -28.87 4.97
CA PHE A 593 2.57 -29.69 3.82
C PHE A 593 1.68 -30.89 4.18
N GLY A 594 1.56 -31.22 5.47
CA GLY A 594 0.75 -32.34 5.98
C GLY A 594 -0.75 -32.05 6.03
N ASP A 595 -1.15 -30.80 6.25
CA ASP A 595 -2.56 -30.37 6.32
C ASP A 595 -3.09 -29.84 4.98
N SER A 596 -4.36 -30.09 4.66
CA SER A 596 -4.92 -29.81 3.33
C SER A 596 -5.10 -28.33 3.00
N GLU A 597 -5.35 -27.49 4.00
CA GLU A 597 -5.57 -26.05 3.84
C GLU A 597 -4.22 -25.33 3.68
N THR A 598 -3.30 -25.59 4.60
CA THR A 598 -1.93 -25.05 4.57
C THR A 598 -1.15 -25.55 3.35
N ARG A 599 -1.29 -26.82 2.95
CA ARG A 599 -0.66 -27.38 1.73
C ARG A 599 -1.05 -26.63 0.47
N LYS A 600 -2.29 -26.15 0.34
CA LYS A 600 -2.72 -25.36 -0.82
C LYS A 600 -1.94 -24.05 -0.89
N ILE A 601 -1.78 -23.36 0.24
CA ILE A 601 -1.03 -22.10 0.33
C ILE A 601 0.47 -22.35 0.05
N VAL A 602 1.07 -23.37 0.66
CA VAL A 602 2.46 -23.76 0.40
C VAL A 602 2.69 -24.06 -1.09
N ARG A 603 1.79 -24.81 -1.74
CA ARG A 603 1.90 -25.09 -3.18
C ARG A 603 1.82 -23.83 -4.03
N ASN A 604 0.96 -22.89 -3.65
CA ASN A 604 0.84 -21.62 -4.35
C ASN A 604 2.16 -20.82 -4.27
N TYR A 605 2.80 -20.79 -3.10
CA TYR A 605 4.08 -20.09 -2.91
C TYR A 605 5.27 -20.86 -3.51
N ALA A 606 5.27 -22.19 -3.47
CA ALA A 606 6.35 -23.05 -3.95
C ALA A 606 6.44 -23.19 -5.49
N GLY A 607 5.71 -22.39 -6.27
CA GLY A 607 5.77 -22.41 -7.74
C GLY A 607 7.18 -22.12 -8.30
N ASN A 608 7.51 -22.71 -9.46
CA ASN A 608 8.78 -22.42 -10.14
C ASN A 608 8.77 -20.96 -10.70
N GLY A 609 9.92 -20.29 -10.64
CA GLY A 609 10.03 -18.83 -10.74
C GLY A 609 9.57 -18.19 -12.06
N ARG A 610 9.32 -16.88 -11.99
CA ARG A 610 8.86 -15.94 -13.06
C ARG A 610 7.48 -16.24 -13.68
N GLY A 611 6.53 -16.67 -12.87
CA GLY A 611 5.10 -16.64 -13.20
C GLY A 611 4.26 -16.15 -12.00
N ILE A 612 2.98 -15.85 -12.24
CA ILE A 612 2.00 -15.23 -11.30
C ILE A 612 1.95 -15.90 -9.91
N LEU A 613 2.29 -17.20 -9.80
CA LEU A 613 2.22 -17.96 -8.54
C LEU A 613 3.39 -17.67 -7.57
N GLY A 614 4.60 -17.43 -8.06
CA GLY A 614 5.76 -17.12 -7.20
C GLY A 614 5.71 -15.72 -6.57
N LEU A 615 4.93 -14.79 -7.15
CA LEU A 615 4.75 -13.43 -6.64
C LEU A 615 3.88 -13.39 -5.39
N ARG A 616 3.01 -14.38 -5.20
CA ARG A 616 1.97 -14.35 -4.17
C ARG A 616 2.54 -14.22 -2.76
N PHE A 617 3.66 -14.88 -2.47
CA PHE A 617 4.36 -14.74 -1.19
C PHE A 617 4.81 -13.29 -0.95
N TYR A 618 5.44 -12.65 -1.94
CA TYR A 618 5.90 -11.27 -1.85
C TYR A 618 4.74 -10.25 -1.74
N ILE A 619 3.54 -10.61 -2.20
CA ILE A 619 2.32 -9.81 -2.09
C ILE A 619 1.67 -9.94 -0.71
N GLU A 620 1.56 -11.16 -0.23
CA GLU A 620 0.86 -11.47 1.02
C GLU A 620 1.72 -11.16 2.24
N PHE A 621 3.06 -11.26 2.13
CA PHE A 621 3.97 -11.01 3.25
C PHE A 621 3.86 -9.59 3.84
N PRO A 622 3.87 -8.50 3.05
CA PRO A 622 3.58 -7.16 3.56
C PRO A 622 2.25 -7.04 4.28
N LYS A 623 1.18 -7.65 3.75
CA LYS A 623 -0.17 -7.60 4.35
C LYS A 623 -0.18 -8.29 5.70
N ALA A 624 0.40 -9.49 5.77
CA ALA A 624 0.51 -10.25 7.02
C ALA A 624 1.39 -9.53 8.04
N MET A 625 2.51 -8.93 7.60
CA MET A 625 3.37 -8.12 8.45
C MET A 625 2.66 -6.88 8.99
N ILE A 626 1.85 -6.17 8.19
CA ILE A 626 1.07 -5.01 8.66
C ILE A 626 0.03 -5.45 9.70
N LYS A 627 -0.70 -6.53 9.45
CA LYS A 627 -1.66 -7.08 10.43
C LYS A 627 -0.96 -7.47 11.73
N MET A 628 0.11 -8.25 11.64
CA MET A 628 0.91 -8.63 12.80
C MET A 628 1.43 -7.41 13.54
N SER A 629 1.99 -6.43 12.83
CA SER A 629 2.54 -5.20 13.42
C SER A 629 1.49 -4.30 14.07
N SER A 630 0.20 -4.62 13.92
CA SER A 630 -0.91 -3.88 14.53
C SER A 630 -1.47 -4.57 15.78
N ILE A 631 -0.91 -5.72 16.18
CA ILE A 631 -1.31 -6.44 17.39
C ILE A 631 -0.92 -5.62 18.61
N GLY A 632 -1.88 -5.35 19.50
CA GLY A 632 -1.62 -4.79 20.83
C GLY A 632 -0.91 -3.44 20.85
N VAL A 633 -0.96 -2.67 19.76
CA VAL A 633 -0.23 -1.41 19.64
C VAL A 633 -0.75 -0.35 20.61
N LYS A 634 0.16 0.40 21.23
CA LYS A 634 -0.15 1.58 22.03
C LYS A 634 -0.09 2.82 21.15
N THR A 635 -1.05 3.73 21.29
CA THR A 635 -1.07 5.00 20.55
C THR A 635 -1.50 6.15 21.46
N GLY A 636 -1.29 7.40 21.01
CA GLY A 636 -1.71 8.58 21.77
C GLY A 636 -1.05 8.65 23.15
N THR A 637 -1.84 8.49 24.21
CA THR A 637 -1.42 8.55 25.62
C THR A 637 -1.28 7.18 26.29
N GLN A 638 -1.36 6.07 25.53
CA GLN A 638 -1.35 4.70 26.07
C GLN A 638 0.06 4.15 26.39
N GLY A 639 1.10 4.96 26.19
CA GLY A 639 2.49 4.63 26.43
C GLY A 639 3.36 5.88 26.31
N GLU A 640 4.68 5.69 26.21
CA GLU A 640 5.64 6.80 26.16
C GLU A 640 6.49 6.82 24.89
N ILE A 641 7.41 7.78 24.79
CA ILE A 641 8.51 7.76 23.81
C ILE A 641 9.80 7.66 24.63
N ARG A 642 10.39 6.47 24.71
CA ARG A 642 11.59 6.26 25.52
C ARG A 642 12.78 6.95 24.89
N LYS A 643 13.72 7.49 25.68
CA LYS A 643 14.99 8.04 25.15
C LYS A 643 16.02 6.95 24.84
N THR A 644 15.94 5.84 25.57
CA THR A 644 16.80 4.67 25.38
C THR A 644 15.90 3.45 25.32
N CYS A 645 16.04 2.60 24.29
CA CYS A 645 15.11 1.48 24.11
C CYS A 645 15.27 0.36 25.14
N SER A 646 16.33 0.39 25.94
CA SER A 646 16.58 -0.59 27.00
C SER A 646 15.80 -0.35 28.30
N LYS A 647 15.16 0.82 28.47
CA LYS A 647 14.55 1.23 29.74
C LYS A 647 13.44 2.27 29.58
N SER A 648 12.50 2.31 30.52
CA SER A 648 11.53 3.41 30.62
C SER A 648 12.20 4.74 30.97
N ASN A 649 11.53 5.87 30.70
CA ASN A 649 12.10 7.21 30.90
C ASN A 649 12.29 7.61 32.37
#